data_AF-A0A2R6GNG8-F1
#
_entry.id   AF-A0A2R6GNG8-F1
#
_cell.length_a   1.000
_cell.length_b   1.000
_cell.length_c   1.000
_cell.angle_alpha   90.00
_cell.angle_beta   90.00
_cell.angle_gamma   90.00
#
_symmetry.space_group_name_H-M   'P 1'
#
loop_
_entity.id
_entity.type
_entity.pdbx_description
1 polymer ?
#
loop_
_entity_poly.entity_id
_entity_poly.type
_entity_poly.pdbx_seq_one_letter_code
_entity_poly.pdbx_strand_id
1 'polypeptide(L)'
;MPESLHQAWRDVSRRDVLKTGAAVAGAAGISAVETELAYAQDDGEEVKVEIKRDDYGVPHIYARDADSRAPVFYGYGYATASDRLYQLELYRRYYHGTTAEVLGAGEGGNDWVQFDKEARRNTAGESPLTEQIDEQLTDSQQNVLQAFTDGINRYIQEIRDSDDMEFHKAFQDKGFEPDEFTITDTAGMYVGSMAFFSGFQLETLGAAVVSALTDSTGSEGRAMELFDDLNWGNDPGAPTSTVQSEEAYKPPFTDVANGLDESGGAASRSKQSSVSRGATGEVNALSNRVTGGDLAIPDDAHRIHEAEMDRIETLATGLDELGLPIKYGSNALAVQGDITESGDALMMGGPQMGFNTPPIMYEAGLHGPDFDVAGITVAGYPFIMFGHNRNGAMTSTAGIDNCLQMFRESVTINEDGADTYRFQGEEYEVETKEKTVEVADGENETYTERFTRHGVVTQWDPDNGQALAQTKSYAGRHMTSWRAFYECQFAEDAQGFRESASRCDYALNFMWADKNGDIAYVHLGRYPDAESVEWDTRLPADGTQYELTDDDYVRAANGEVPYAINPDPGYSAQWNNKPAPEWNNGDLSYSWGTDHRVQRIINTVEQRLDRNGAVSYEDLKDVVYDISFTDLRSIRYKDHLESALEEANLTETEELARQEVANWDHFAQADGEDNKGLYPAGYTIWNATFPKILQEIFADDFGDAYGPASFFLSYRYGRGTLMRVLNPDQTAMDTAADYADGSPDEALVTAFKNAVAELDEQYDGMPASWRTEADLHGFNNMALFGMPIGVTSAGDTAQMNRGTENHFVRLSEDPTAENILPPGNDGYVAPDGSTGEHHDDQLSMFESFEYKELLFSDDEVDGAAQSTQELTSQTTDDNDDSDSNQTETTEDLDDGTATPTDGSGPGFGILIGAAAVLGSALIWLRNRDEDDE
;
A
#
# COMPACT_ATOMS: atom_id res chain seq x y z
N MET A 1 -50.96 16.71 23.77
CA MET A 1 -51.70 15.71 22.95
C MET A 1 -51.98 14.47 23.80
N PRO A 2 -52.98 13.63 23.48
CA PRO A 2 -53.24 12.38 24.20
C PRO A 2 -52.15 11.34 23.93
N GLU A 3 -51.82 10.50 24.92
CA GLU A 3 -50.79 9.45 24.87
C GLU A 3 -50.90 8.47 23.69
N SER A 4 -52.09 8.35 23.08
CA SER A 4 -52.32 7.50 21.90
C SER A 4 -51.58 7.97 20.62
N LEU A 5 -51.16 9.23 20.54
CA LEU A 5 -50.35 9.75 19.42
C LEU A 5 -48.85 9.55 19.63
N HIS A 6 -48.40 9.35 20.87
CA HIS A 6 -46.97 9.10 21.17
C HIS A 6 -46.54 7.67 20.82
N GLN A 7 -47.49 6.72 20.78
CA GLN A 7 -47.20 5.32 20.50
C GLN A 7 -47.14 5.04 18.99
N ALA A 8 -47.99 5.69 18.18
CA ALA A 8 -47.99 5.54 16.72
C ALA A 8 -46.74 6.11 16.02
N TRP A 9 -45.97 6.98 16.68
CA TRP A 9 -44.72 7.54 16.14
C TRP A 9 -43.46 6.78 16.58
N ARG A 10 -43.58 5.83 17.52
CA ARG A 10 -42.46 4.94 17.90
C ARG A 10 -42.37 3.68 17.03
N ASP A 11 -43.47 3.32 16.36
CA ASP A 11 -43.55 2.13 15.50
C ASP A 11 -43.35 2.46 14.00
N VAL A 12 -43.05 3.72 13.66
CA VAL A 12 -42.58 4.07 12.31
C VAL A 12 -41.06 3.88 12.32
N SER A 13 -40.58 2.79 11.73
CA SER A 13 -39.14 2.56 11.61
C SER A 13 -38.52 3.66 10.75
N ARG A 14 -37.24 4.00 10.96
CA ARG A 14 -36.49 4.88 10.02
C ARG A 14 -36.59 4.35 8.58
N ARG A 15 -36.72 3.02 8.42
CA ARG A 15 -36.97 2.30 7.17
C ARG A 15 -38.26 2.74 6.47
N ASP A 16 -39.34 3.01 7.20
CA ASP A 16 -40.62 3.48 6.64
C ASP A 16 -40.57 4.96 6.22
N VAL A 17 -39.76 5.77 6.92
CA VAL A 17 -39.50 7.17 6.57
C VAL A 17 -38.64 7.26 5.31
N LEU A 18 -37.64 6.38 5.15
CA LEU A 18 -36.80 6.29 3.95
C LEU A 18 -37.58 5.78 2.73
N LYS A 19 -38.47 4.78 2.89
CA LYS A 19 -39.39 4.33 1.82
C LYS A 19 -40.29 5.48 1.31
N THR A 20 -40.65 6.42 2.19
CA THR A 20 -41.47 7.58 1.80
C THR A 20 -40.61 8.73 1.23
N GLY A 21 -39.34 8.83 1.63
CA GLY A 21 -38.35 9.80 1.11
C GLY A 21 -37.88 9.49 -0.30
N ALA A 22 -37.65 8.21 -0.62
CA ALA A 22 -37.30 7.74 -1.97
C ALA A 22 -38.36 8.11 -3.03
N ALA A 23 -39.65 8.11 -2.64
CA ALA A 23 -40.75 8.53 -3.50
C ALA A 23 -40.76 10.05 -3.82
N VAL A 24 -40.05 10.89 -3.04
CA VAL A 24 -39.98 12.35 -3.25
C VAL A 24 -38.71 12.75 -4.02
N ALA A 25 -37.61 12.00 -3.89
CA ALA A 25 -36.41 12.18 -4.72
C ALA A 25 -36.69 11.93 -6.22
N GLY A 26 -37.59 10.99 -6.54
CA GLY A 26 -38.06 10.77 -7.91
C GLY A 26 -38.81 11.94 -8.56
N ALA A 27 -39.24 12.95 -7.79
CA ALA A 27 -39.92 14.14 -8.33
C ALA A 27 -38.98 15.34 -8.60
N ALA A 28 -37.70 15.23 -8.19
CA ALA A 28 -36.69 16.28 -8.37
C ALA A 28 -35.64 15.90 -9.42
N GLY A 29 -36.04 15.25 -10.53
CA GLY A 29 -35.27 15.26 -11.77
C GLY A 29 -33.83 14.72 -11.72
N ILE A 30 -33.47 13.92 -10.71
CA ILE A 30 -32.38 12.94 -10.86
C ILE A 30 -33.01 11.85 -11.73
N SER A 31 -32.56 11.77 -12.98
CA SER A 31 -32.93 10.66 -13.84
C SER A 31 -32.40 9.41 -13.12
N ALA A 32 -33.28 8.54 -12.65
CA ALA A 32 -32.90 7.15 -12.48
C ALA A 32 -32.46 6.71 -13.88
N VAL A 33 -31.15 6.64 -14.09
CA VAL A 33 -30.63 5.94 -15.26
C VAL A 33 -31.07 4.50 -15.03
N GLU A 34 -31.95 4.01 -15.91
CA GLU A 34 -32.14 2.57 -16.05
C GLU A 34 -30.78 1.99 -16.37
N THR A 35 -30.11 1.41 -15.38
CA THR A 35 -28.89 0.65 -15.62
C THR A 35 -29.33 -0.66 -16.26
N GLU A 36 -29.47 -0.67 -17.59
CA GLU A 36 -29.30 -1.92 -18.32
C GLU A 36 -27.95 -2.47 -17.87
N LEU A 37 -27.94 -3.68 -17.29
CA LEU A 37 -26.72 -4.35 -16.88
C LEU A 37 -25.76 -4.35 -18.08
N ALA A 38 -24.55 -3.80 -17.91
CA ALA A 38 -23.61 -3.58 -19.00
C ALA A 38 -23.06 -4.86 -19.66
N TYR A 39 -23.59 -6.03 -19.31
CA TYR A 39 -23.13 -7.34 -19.80
C TYR A 39 -24.18 -8.16 -20.56
N ALA A 40 -25.31 -7.56 -20.98
CA ALA A 40 -26.29 -8.26 -21.82
C ALA A 40 -25.63 -8.88 -23.07
N GLN A 41 -25.90 -10.16 -23.33
CA GLN A 41 -25.45 -10.82 -24.57
C GLN A 41 -26.12 -10.18 -25.80
N ASP A 42 -25.40 -10.17 -26.93
CA ASP A 42 -25.84 -9.59 -28.21
C ASP A 42 -27.16 -10.19 -28.74
N ASP A 43 -27.56 -11.37 -28.23
CA ASP A 43 -28.77 -12.09 -28.60
C ASP A 43 -29.88 -12.06 -27.53
N GLY A 44 -29.64 -11.40 -26.39
CA GLY A 44 -30.58 -11.32 -25.27
C GLY A 44 -30.69 -12.62 -24.45
N GLU A 45 -29.75 -13.56 -24.59
CA GLU A 45 -29.66 -14.71 -23.67
C GLU A 45 -29.14 -14.28 -22.27
N GLU A 46 -29.65 -14.95 -21.24
CA GLU A 46 -29.35 -14.66 -19.83
C GLU A 46 -27.94 -15.18 -19.50
N VAL A 47 -26.96 -14.27 -19.35
CA VAL A 47 -25.62 -14.66 -18.91
C VAL A 47 -25.67 -15.04 -17.43
N LYS A 48 -25.25 -16.27 -17.14
CA LYS A 48 -25.11 -16.78 -15.79
C LYS A 48 -23.71 -16.51 -15.26
N VAL A 49 -23.64 -15.95 -14.06
CA VAL A 49 -22.39 -15.81 -13.31
C VAL A 49 -22.48 -16.69 -12.07
N GLU A 50 -21.60 -17.66 -11.94
CA GLU A 50 -21.56 -18.59 -10.81
C GLU A 50 -20.41 -18.21 -9.88
N ILE A 51 -20.69 -18.05 -8.59
CA ILE A 51 -19.71 -17.76 -7.55
C ILE A 51 -19.64 -18.99 -6.62
N LYS A 52 -18.49 -19.66 -6.58
CA LYS A 52 -18.22 -20.77 -5.65
C LYS A 52 -17.30 -20.26 -4.55
N ARG A 53 -17.60 -20.57 -3.28
CA ARG A 53 -16.68 -20.26 -2.17
C ARG A 53 -16.08 -21.53 -1.61
N ASP A 54 -14.76 -21.54 -1.43
CA ASP A 54 -14.00 -22.67 -0.91
C ASP A 54 -14.03 -22.75 0.63
N ASP A 55 -13.18 -23.62 1.21
CA ASP A 55 -13.05 -23.84 2.66
C ASP A 55 -12.56 -22.60 3.45
N TYR A 56 -12.01 -21.59 2.77
CA TYR A 56 -11.50 -20.35 3.36
C TYR A 56 -12.30 -19.12 2.92
N GLY A 57 -13.47 -19.34 2.33
CA GLY A 57 -14.34 -18.28 1.84
C GLY A 57 -13.82 -17.56 0.60
N VAL A 58 -12.81 -18.08 -0.09
CA VAL A 58 -12.27 -17.50 -1.33
C VAL A 58 -13.30 -17.68 -2.45
N PRO A 59 -13.75 -16.59 -3.11
CA PRO A 59 -14.66 -16.72 -4.23
C PRO A 59 -13.94 -17.08 -5.53
N HIS A 60 -14.49 -18.08 -6.22
CA HIS A 60 -14.16 -18.47 -7.58
C HIS A 60 -15.34 -18.12 -8.49
N ILE A 61 -15.14 -17.17 -9.40
CA ILE A 61 -16.18 -16.57 -10.24
C ILE A 61 -16.09 -17.11 -11.66
N TYR A 62 -17.20 -17.68 -12.13
CA TYR A 62 -17.32 -18.33 -13.43
C TYR A 62 -18.33 -17.62 -14.33
N ALA A 63 -17.92 -17.36 -15.57
CA ALA A 63 -18.82 -17.00 -16.66
C ALA A 63 -18.22 -17.48 -18.00
N ARG A 64 -17.95 -18.79 -18.11
CA ARG A 64 -17.23 -19.39 -19.26
C ARG A 64 -18.01 -19.31 -20.59
N ASP A 65 -19.33 -19.25 -20.53
CA ASP A 65 -20.21 -19.20 -21.71
C ASP A 65 -20.51 -17.76 -22.18
N ALA A 66 -19.92 -16.75 -21.54
CA ALA A 66 -20.10 -15.36 -21.92
C ALA A 66 -19.32 -14.98 -23.19
N ASP A 67 -19.85 -14.03 -23.97
CA ASP A 67 -19.16 -13.49 -25.16
C ASP A 67 -18.09 -12.43 -24.82
N SER A 68 -17.95 -12.07 -23.54
CA SER A 68 -16.97 -11.10 -23.06
C SER A 68 -16.49 -11.46 -21.65
N ARG A 69 -15.43 -10.78 -21.20
CA ARG A 69 -14.89 -10.93 -19.84
C ARG A 69 -15.73 -10.22 -18.78
N ALA A 70 -16.56 -9.25 -19.17
CA ALA A 70 -17.28 -8.37 -18.25
C ALA A 70 -18.15 -9.10 -17.21
N PRO A 71 -18.90 -10.18 -17.55
CA PRO A 71 -19.68 -10.94 -16.56
C PRO A 71 -18.86 -11.52 -15.40
N VAL A 72 -17.62 -11.97 -15.64
CA VAL A 72 -16.74 -12.45 -14.56
C VAL A 72 -16.43 -11.31 -13.60
N PHE A 73 -16.14 -10.11 -14.12
CA PHE A 73 -15.84 -8.95 -13.30
C PHE A 73 -17.09 -8.41 -12.57
N TYR A 74 -18.29 -8.60 -13.12
CA TYR A 74 -19.55 -8.37 -12.40
C TYR A 74 -19.67 -9.25 -11.16
N GLY A 75 -19.50 -10.57 -11.31
CA GLY A 75 -19.50 -11.48 -10.16
C GLY A 75 -18.37 -11.18 -9.17
N TYR A 76 -17.21 -10.77 -9.67
CA TYR A 76 -16.07 -10.43 -8.83
C TYR A 76 -16.33 -9.17 -8.00
N GLY A 77 -16.92 -8.12 -8.58
CA GLY A 77 -17.34 -6.92 -7.86
C GLY A 77 -18.40 -7.23 -6.79
N TYR A 78 -19.36 -8.09 -7.13
CA TYR A 78 -20.38 -8.57 -6.17
C TYR A 78 -19.77 -9.34 -4.99
N ALA A 79 -18.89 -10.32 -5.26
CA ALA A 79 -18.22 -11.10 -4.22
C ALA A 79 -17.32 -10.24 -3.33
N THR A 80 -16.57 -9.32 -3.93
CA THR A 80 -15.72 -8.39 -3.17
C THR A 80 -16.57 -7.50 -2.26
N ALA A 81 -17.70 -6.98 -2.77
CA ALA A 81 -18.62 -6.19 -1.95
C ALA A 81 -19.27 -7.04 -0.84
N SER A 82 -19.60 -8.31 -1.09
CA SER A 82 -20.18 -9.16 -0.06
C SER A 82 -19.30 -9.31 1.17
N ASP A 83 -18.00 -9.34 0.94
CA ASP A 83 -17.01 -9.57 2.00
C ASP A 83 -16.48 -8.25 2.57
N ARG A 84 -16.31 -7.22 1.71
CA ARG A 84 -15.47 -6.04 2.01
C ARG A 84 -16.14 -4.68 1.76
N LEU A 85 -17.47 -4.58 1.63
CA LEU A 85 -18.15 -3.32 1.25
C LEU A 85 -17.73 -2.08 2.08
N TYR A 86 -17.58 -2.20 3.41
CA TYR A 86 -17.13 -1.05 4.23
C TYR A 86 -15.67 -0.67 3.95
N GLN A 87 -14.80 -1.64 3.67
CA GLN A 87 -13.42 -1.39 3.26
C GLN A 87 -13.36 -0.65 1.91
N LEU A 88 -14.17 -1.07 0.93
CA LEU A 88 -14.29 -0.39 -0.36
C LEU A 88 -14.81 1.05 -0.20
N GLU A 89 -15.75 1.26 0.72
CA GLU A 89 -16.25 2.60 1.04
C GLU A 89 -15.15 3.52 1.57
N LEU A 90 -14.28 3.01 2.45
CA LEU A 90 -13.16 3.78 2.98
C LEU A 90 -12.16 4.13 1.87
N TYR A 91 -11.88 3.20 0.95
CA TYR A 91 -10.98 3.47 -0.19
C TYR A 91 -11.56 4.49 -1.17
N ARG A 92 -12.87 4.43 -1.43
CA ARG A 92 -13.59 5.47 -2.19
C ARG A 92 -13.44 6.84 -1.55
N ARG A 93 -13.61 6.93 -0.22
CA ARG A 93 -13.51 8.19 0.53
C ARG A 93 -12.09 8.74 0.57
N TYR A 94 -11.08 7.87 0.68
CA TYR A 94 -9.69 8.30 0.56
C TYR A 94 -9.44 8.95 -0.80
N TYR A 95 -9.84 8.30 -1.91
CA TYR A 95 -9.64 8.86 -3.24
C TYR A 95 -10.27 10.26 -3.42
N HIS A 96 -11.49 10.46 -2.91
CA HIS A 96 -12.17 11.76 -2.99
C HIS A 96 -11.74 12.77 -1.92
N GLY A 97 -11.03 12.31 -0.88
CA GLY A 97 -10.82 13.04 0.38
C GLY A 97 -12.15 13.47 1.00
N THR A 98 -12.99 12.49 1.34
CA THR A 98 -14.30 12.69 1.98
C THR A 98 -14.48 11.80 3.22
N THR A 99 -13.38 11.53 3.92
CA THR A 99 -13.34 10.74 5.14
C THR A 99 -13.96 11.48 6.32
N ALA A 100 -13.69 12.79 6.45
CA ALA A 100 -14.21 13.65 7.51
C ALA A 100 -15.75 13.78 7.49
N GLU A 101 -16.37 13.54 6.33
CA GLU A 101 -17.83 13.54 6.15
C GLU A 101 -18.54 12.46 6.97
N VAL A 102 -17.84 11.37 7.30
CA VAL A 102 -18.40 10.24 8.05
C VAL A 102 -17.66 9.94 9.34
N LEU A 103 -16.38 10.31 9.43
CA LEU A 103 -15.58 10.13 10.64
C LEU A 103 -15.50 11.39 11.52
N GLY A 104 -15.99 12.54 11.04
CA GLY A 104 -15.91 13.83 11.73
C GLY A 104 -14.54 14.49 11.61
N ALA A 105 -14.30 15.56 12.37
CA ALA A 105 -13.01 16.26 12.39
C ALA A 105 -11.87 15.35 12.91
N GLY A 106 -12.22 14.44 13.83
CA GLY A 106 -11.34 13.46 14.45
C GLY A 106 -11.29 13.58 15.98
N GLU A 107 -11.03 12.46 16.65
CA GLU A 107 -10.80 12.35 18.10
C GLU A 107 -9.51 11.56 18.36
N GLY A 108 -8.85 11.78 19.50
CA GLY A 108 -7.68 10.99 19.91
C GLY A 108 -6.42 11.19 19.05
N GLY A 109 -6.23 12.39 18.47
CA GLY A 109 -5.05 12.71 17.65
C GLY A 109 -5.26 12.54 16.14
N ASN A 110 -6.38 11.94 15.69
CA ASN A 110 -6.72 11.86 14.27
C ASN A 110 -7.21 13.23 13.78
N ASP A 111 -6.74 13.65 12.61
CA ASP A 111 -7.23 14.85 11.91
C ASP A 111 -7.68 14.43 10.50
N TRP A 112 -8.95 14.04 10.39
CA TRP A 112 -9.52 13.55 9.13
C TRP A 112 -9.68 14.67 8.11
N VAL A 113 -9.73 15.93 8.56
CA VAL A 113 -9.77 17.09 7.66
C VAL A 113 -8.43 17.24 6.94
N GLN A 114 -7.32 17.15 7.67
CA GLN A 114 -5.99 17.18 7.04
C GLN A 114 -5.74 15.95 6.18
N PHE A 115 -6.17 14.78 6.65
CA PHE A 115 -6.12 13.55 5.85
C PHE A 115 -6.84 13.71 4.49
N ASP A 116 -8.04 14.29 4.47
CA ASP A 116 -8.78 14.55 3.23
C ASP A 116 -8.10 15.60 2.34
N LYS A 117 -7.51 16.65 2.93
CA LYS A 117 -6.70 17.65 2.21
C LYS A 117 -5.47 17.03 1.55
N GLU A 118 -4.82 16.08 2.22
CA GLU A 118 -3.68 15.32 1.70
C GLU A 118 -4.12 14.40 0.56
N ALA A 119 -5.20 13.65 0.75
CA ALA A 119 -5.68 12.71 -0.25
C ALA A 119 -6.10 13.40 -1.56
N ARG A 120 -6.78 14.56 -1.47
CA ARG A 120 -7.16 15.37 -2.65
C ARG A 120 -5.97 15.88 -3.45
N ARG A 121 -4.80 16.07 -2.81
CA ARG A 121 -3.58 16.49 -3.52
C ARG A 121 -3.05 15.40 -4.44
N ASN A 122 -3.33 14.12 -4.17
CA ASN A 122 -2.80 13.01 -4.97
C ASN A 122 -3.17 13.12 -6.44
N THR A 123 -4.30 13.73 -6.78
CA THR A 123 -4.78 13.93 -8.16
C THR A 123 -5.06 15.40 -8.49
N ALA A 124 -4.59 16.34 -7.66
CA ALA A 124 -4.83 17.76 -7.86
C ALA A 124 -4.12 18.28 -9.12
N GLY A 125 -4.84 19.05 -9.94
CA GLY A 125 -4.32 19.66 -11.17
C GLY A 125 -4.35 18.72 -12.39
N GLU A 126 -4.85 17.50 -12.24
CA GLU A 126 -4.89 16.50 -13.31
C GLU A 126 -6.22 16.52 -14.09
N SER A 127 -6.21 15.96 -15.31
CA SER A 127 -7.45 15.74 -16.06
C SER A 127 -8.40 14.82 -15.29
N PRO A 128 -9.73 15.06 -15.30
CA PRO A 128 -10.69 14.21 -14.62
C PRO A 128 -10.52 12.73 -14.98
N LEU A 129 -10.68 11.85 -13.99
CA LEU A 129 -10.49 10.41 -14.20
C LEU A 129 -11.47 9.85 -15.26
N THR A 130 -12.65 10.43 -15.41
CA THR A 130 -13.60 10.09 -16.50
C THR A 130 -13.00 10.32 -17.88
N GLU A 131 -12.28 11.43 -18.09
CA GLU A 131 -11.59 11.71 -19.36
C GLU A 131 -10.44 10.72 -19.57
N GLN A 132 -9.69 10.41 -18.52
CA GLN A 132 -8.63 9.39 -18.60
C GLN A 132 -9.19 8.00 -18.93
N ILE A 133 -10.35 7.62 -18.39
CA ILE A 133 -11.04 6.36 -18.72
C ILE A 133 -11.40 6.34 -20.21
N ASP A 134 -12.05 7.40 -20.70
CA ASP A 134 -12.50 7.52 -22.09
C ASP A 134 -11.33 7.48 -23.09
N GLU A 135 -10.20 8.11 -22.74
CA GLU A 135 -9.06 8.27 -23.65
C GLU A 135 -8.05 7.11 -23.59
N GLN A 136 -7.89 6.47 -22.44
CA GLN A 136 -6.77 5.53 -22.19
C GLN A 136 -7.23 4.05 -22.16
N LEU A 137 -8.52 3.80 -21.93
CA LEU A 137 -9.08 2.45 -21.96
C LEU A 137 -9.80 2.18 -23.29
N THR A 138 -9.77 0.92 -23.71
CA THR A 138 -10.62 0.44 -24.82
C THR A 138 -12.06 0.20 -24.34
N ASP A 139 -13.04 0.19 -25.25
CA ASP A 139 -14.45 -0.10 -24.93
C ASP A 139 -14.61 -1.38 -24.09
N SER A 140 -13.89 -2.45 -24.44
CA SER A 140 -13.93 -3.70 -23.68
C SER A 140 -13.39 -3.56 -22.26
N GLN A 141 -12.39 -2.71 -22.04
CA GLN A 141 -11.82 -2.44 -20.71
C GLN A 141 -12.74 -1.56 -19.88
N GLN A 142 -13.38 -0.57 -20.51
CA GLN A 142 -14.41 0.25 -19.88
C GLN A 142 -15.61 -0.61 -19.44
N ASN A 143 -16.06 -1.55 -20.28
CA ASN A 143 -17.14 -2.48 -19.94
C ASN A 143 -16.78 -3.40 -18.77
N VAL A 144 -15.51 -3.82 -18.66
CA VAL A 144 -15.03 -4.60 -17.51
C VAL A 144 -15.06 -3.78 -16.21
N LEU A 145 -14.58 -2.54 -16.27
CA LEU A 145 -14.62 -1.63 -15.12
C LEU A 145 -16.07 -1.34 -14.69
N GLN A 146 -16.94 -1.04 -15.65
CA GLN A 146 -18.37 -0.84 -15.41
C GLN A 146 -19.02 -2.09 -14.79
N ALA A 147 -18.76 -3.28 -15.32
CA ALA A 147 -19.33 -4.52 -14.79
C ALA A 147 -18.90 -4.76 -13.35
N PHE A 148 -17.63 -4.54 -13.00
CA PHE A 148 -17.16 -4.63 -11.61
C PHE A 148 -17.90 -3.64 -10.70
N THR A 149 -18.05 -2.38 -11.13
CA THR A 149 -18.84 -1.38 -10.41
C THR A 149 -20.31 -1.81 -10.24
N ASP A 150 -20.94 -2.33 -11.28
CA ASP A 150 -22.32 -2.81 -11.26
C ASP A 150 -22.50 -3.99 -10.30
N GLY A 151 -21.51 -4.87 -10.20
CA GLY A 151 -21.48 -5.97 -9.24
C GLY A 151 -21.51 -5.49 -7.78
N ILE A 152 -20.70 -4.46 -7.46
CA ILE A 152 -20.73 -3.81 -6.14
C ILE A 152 -22.12 -3.23 -5.86
N ASN A 153 -22.66 -2.49 -6.83
CA ASN A 153 -23.96 -1.83 -6.69
C ASN A 153 -25.10 -2.82 -6.55
N ARG A 154 -25.04 -3.96 -7.25
CA ARG A 154 -26.01 -5.05 -7.10
C ARG A 154 -26.07 -5.51 -5.64
N TYR A 155 -24.92 -5.73 -5.00
CA TYR A 155 -24.89 -6.15 -3.60
C TYR A 155 -25.46 -5.08 -2.66
N ILE A 156 -25.14 -3.80 -2.88
CA ILE A 156 -25.71 -2.67 -2.12
C ILE A 156 -27.24 -2.66 -2.23
N GLN A 157 -27.80 -2.84 -3.44
CA GLN A 157 -29.24 -2.88 -3.67
C GLN A 157 -29.90 -4.07 -2.97
N GLU A 158 -29.29 -5.26 -3.04
CA GLU A 158 -29.80 -6.45 -2.35
C GLU A 158 -29.88 -6.26 -0.82
N ILE A 159 -28.90 -5.63 -0.19
CA ILE A 159 -28.98 -5.30 1.25
C ILE A 159 -30.16 -4.38 1.53
N ARG A 160 -30.37 -3.33 0.71
CA ARG A 160 -31.45 -2.36 0.91
C ARG A 160 -32.84 -3.02 0.78
N ASP A 161 -32.97 -3.93 -0.18
CA ASP A 161 -34.23 -4.62 -0.50
C ASP A 161 -34.52 -5.82 0.40
N SER A 162 -33.50 -6.38 1.06
CA SER A 162 -33.62 -7.57 1.90
C SER A 162 -34.02 -7.24 3.34
N ASP A 163 -34.95 -8.03 3.91
CA ASP A 163 -35.24 -7.97 5.35
C ASP A 163 -34.22 -8.79 6.18
N ASP A 164 -33.41 -9.63 5.54
CA ASP A 164 -32.50 -10.59 6.18
C ASP A 164 -31.02 -10.16 6.10
N MET A 165 -30.66 -9.25 5.19
CA MET A 165 -29.30 -8.73 5.04
C MET A 165 -29.17 -7.38 5.71
N GLU A 166 -27.99 -7.12 6.29
CA GLU A 166 -27.71 -5.86 6.98
C GLU A 166 -26.34 -5.32 6.57
N PHE A 167 -26.24 -4.00 6.45
CA PHE A 167 -24.95 -3.36 6.26
C PHE A 167 -24.01 -3.65 7.43
N HIS A 168 -22.70 -3.71 7.10
CA HIS A 168 -21.61 -3.83 8.05
C HIS A 168 -21.83 -2.90 9.25
N LYS A 169 -21.58 -3.39 10.47
CA LYS A 169 -21.80 -2.68 11.74
C LYS A 169 -21.34 -1.23 11.73
N ALA A 170 -20.17 -0.96 11.16
CA ALA A 170 -19.60 0.39 11.11
C ALA A 170 -20.46 1.42 10.36
N PHE A 171 -21.20 1.03 9.32
CA PHE A 171 -22.19 1.91 8.67
C PHE A 171 -23.27 2.36 9.67
N GLN A 172 -23.76 1.43 10.49
CA GLN A 172 -24.80 1.68 11.48
C GLN A 172 -24.30 2.53 12.64
N ASP A 173 -23.10 2.23 13.14
CA ASP A 173 -22.45 2.97 14.23
C ASP A 173 -22.16 4.42 13.83
N LYS A 174 -21.77 4.65 12.58
CA LYS A 174 -21.53 5.99 12.02
C LYS A 174 -22.79 6.67 11.47
N GLY A 175 -23.88 5.91 11.32
CA GLY A 175 -25.19 6.44 10.96
C GLY A 175 -25.34 6.83 9.48
N PHE A 176 -24.65 6.15 8.58
CA PHE A 176 -24.76 6.36 7.13
C PHE A 176 -24.82 5.02 6.37
N GLU A 177 -25.37 5.04 5.15
CA GLU A 177 -25.35 3.93 4.20
C GLU A 177 -24.49 4.33 2.99
N PRO A 178 -23.82 3.39 2.31
CA PRO A 178 -23.01 3.74 1.13
C PRO A 178 -23.92 4.10 -0.03
N ASP A 179 -23.61 5.17 -0.77
CA ASP A 179 -24.19 5.44 -2.08
C ASP A 179 -23.70 4.43 -3.13
N GLU A 180 -24.43 4.31 -4.24
CA GLU A 180 -23.96 3.51 -5.39
C GLU A 180 -22.62 4.06 -5.92
N PHE A 181 -21.73 3.14 -6.25
CA PHE A 181 -20.42 3.41 -6.81
C PHE A 181 -20.55 3.77 -8.29
N THR A 182 -19.72 4.71 -8.72
CA THR A 182 -19.47 5.04 -10.12
C THR A 182 -18.18 4.37 -10.59
N ILE A 183 -17.96 4.29 -11.91
CA ILE A 183 -16.69 3.78 -12.46
C ILE A 183 -15.48 4.61 -12.00
N THR A 184 -15.69 5.89 -11.71
CA THR A 184 -14.66 6.77 -11.16
C THR A 184 -14.33 6.40 -9.72
N ASP A 185 -15.29 5.96 -8.92
CA ASP A 185 -15.03 5.47 -7.57
C ASP A 185 -14.17 4.21 -7.61
N THR A 186 -14.55 3.26 -8.46
CA THR A 186 -13.83 1.99 -8.62
C THR A 186 -12.41 2.20 -9.15
N ALA A 187 -12.24 2.97 -10.23
CA ALA A 187 -10.91 3.31 -10.73
C ALA A 187 -10.12 4.14 -9.69
N GLY A 188 -10.80 5.05 -9.00
CA GLY A 188 -10.22 5.93 -7.98
C GLY A 188 -9.60 5.18 -6.81
N MET A 189 -10.18 4.06 -6.37
CA MET A 189 -9.57 3.20 -5.34
C MET A 189 -8.16 2.72 -5.74
N TYR A 190 -7.97 2.34 -7.02
CA TYR A 190 -6.67 1.99 -7.57
C TYR A 190 -5.75 3.21 -7.67
N VAL A 191 -6.25 4.34 -8.16
CA VAL A 191 -5.45 5.57 -8.30
C VAL A 191 -4.93 6.07 -6.96
N GLY A 192 -5.80 6.18 -5.96
CA GLY A 192 -5.44 6.67 -4.63
C GLY A 192 -4.34 5.84 -3.99
N SER A 193 -4.45 4.51 -4.08
CA SER A 193 -3.44 3.60 -3.54
C SER A 193 -2.14 3.57 -4.33
N MET A 194 -2.17 3.55 -5.66
CA MET A 194 -0.93 3.54 -6.45
C MET A 194 -0.18 4.87 -6.42
N ALA A 195 -0.89 6.00 -6.33
CA ALA A 195 -0.26 7.29 -6.10
C ALA A 195 0.50 7.32 -4.77
N PHE A 196 -0.06 6.71 -3.71
CA PHE A 196 0.62 6.59 -2.42
C PHE A 196 1.91 5.76 -2.50
N PHE A 197 1.94 4.68 -3.29
CA PHE A 197 3.12 3.82 -3.42
C PHE A 197 4.20 4.33 -4.39
N SER A 198 3.96 5.44 -5.09
CA SER A 198 4.80 5.90 -6.20
C SER A 198 5.60 7.17 -5.92
N GLY A 199 6.10 7.35 -4.70
CA GLY A 199 7.15 8.35 -4.43
C GLY A 199 7.25 8.78 -2.97
N PHE A 200 8.45 9.11 -2.52
CA PHE A 200 8.75 9.30 -1.08
C PHE A 200 9.19 10.72 -0.69
N GLN A 201 9.21 11.69 -1.60
CA GLN A 201 9.53 13.11 -1.34
C GLN A 201 10.80 13.30 -0.49
N LEU A 202 11.84 12.51 -0.77
CA LEU A 202 13.06 12.54 0.04
C LEU A 202 13.94 13.77 -0.25
N GLU A 203 13.64 14.52 -1.31
CA GLU A 203 14.31 15.77 -1.64
C GLU A 203 14.25 16.79 -0.49
N THR A 204 13.09 16.94 0.16
CA THR A 204 12.94 17.87 1.29
C THR A 204 13.76 17.44 2.50
N LEU A 205 13.83 16.12 2.74
CA LEU A 205 14.70 15.55 3.77
C LEU A 205 16.19 15.75 3.43
N GLY A 206 16.58 15.52 2.18
CA GLY A 206 17.94 15.77 1.70
C GLY A 206 18.35 17.22 1.93
N ALA A 207 17.49 18.18 1.57
CA ALA A 207 17.72 19.60 1.80
C ALA A 207 17.86 19.94 3.30
N ALA A 208 17.05 19.32 4.16
CA ALA A 208 17.15 19.48 5.61
C ALA A 208 18.51 19.00 6.15
N VAL A 209 18.97 17.82 5.70
CA VAL A 209 20.28 17.27 6.10
C VAL A 209 21.43 18.14 5.61
N VAL A 210 21.42 18.56 4.34
CA VAL A 210 22.45 19.46 3.79
C VAL A 210 22.49 20.79 4.54
N SER A 211 21.34 21.35 4.91
CA SER A 211 21.27 22.57 5.72
C SER A 211 21.89 22.37 7.10
N ALA A 212 21.53 21.30 7.81
CA ALA A 212 22.09 21.00 9.14
C ALA A 212 23.61 20.74 9.08
N LEU A 213 24.08 20.04 8.05
CA LEU A 213 25.50 19.82 7.80
C LEU A 213 26.23 21.12 7.48
N THR A 214 25.61 22.04 6.75
CA THR A 214 26.20 23.35 6.42
C THR A 214 26.40 24.18 7.68
N ASP A 215 25.42 24.18 8.58
CA ASP A 215 25.50 24.88 9.87
C ASP A 215 26.58 24.25 10.78
N SER A 216 26.62 22.91 10.86
CA SER A 216 27.59 22.16 11.67
C SER A 216 29.03 22.34 11.18
N THR A 217 29.25 22.24 9.86
CA THR A 217 30.60 22.29 9.26
C THR A 217 31.07 23.72 8.94
N GLY A 218 30.15 24.68 8.86
CA GLY A 218 30.41 26.03 8.37
C GLY A 218 30.78 26.11 6.88
N SER A 219 30.52 25.04 6.10
CA SER A 219 30.86 24.97 4.68
C SER A 219 29.89 24.08 3.91
N GLU A 220 29.13 24.69 2.99
CA GLU A 220 28.25 23.97 2.06
C GLU A 220 28.99 22.89 1.25
N GLY A 221 30.23 23.15 0.84
CA GLY A 221 31.06 22.16 0.15
C GLY A 221 31.35 20.93 1.01
N ARG A 222 31.69 21.11 2.29
CA ARG A 222 31.90 19.99 3.22
C ARG A 222 30.58 19.29 3.57
N ALA A 223 29.48 20.05 3.64
CA ALA A 223 28.16 19.48 3.84
C ALA A 223 27.75 18.54 2.71
N MET A 224 28.00 18.92 1.46
CA MET A 224 27.73 18.07 0.31
C MET A 224 28.63 16.82 0.28
N GLU A 225 29.92 16.94 0.61
CA GLU A 225 30.80 15.77 0.75
C GLU A 225 30.25 14.74 1.77
N LEU A 226 29.78 15.21 2.93
CA LEU A 226 29.18 14.33 3.96
C LEU A 226 27.80 13.81 3.54
N PHE A 227 27.03 14.59 2.78
CA PHE A 227 25.74 14.15 2.24
C PHE A 227 25.92 13.07 1.16
N ASP A 228 26.97 13.16 0.34
CA ASP A 228 27.30 12.13 -0.65
C ASP A 228 27.68 10.79 0.01
N ASP A 229 28.30 10.82 1.19
CA ASP A 229 28.55 9.61 2.00
C ASP A 229 27.25 8.98 2.53
N LEU A 230 26.19 9.77 2.74
CA LEU A 230 24.87 9.33 3.20
C LEU A 230 23.98 8.86 2.05
N ASN A 231 24.00 9.54 0.91
CA ASN A 231 23.10 9.31 -0.22
C ASN A 231 23.86 9.34 -1.55
N TRP A 232 24.67 8.32 -1.80
CA TRP A 232 25.65 8.22 -2.90
C TRP A 232 25.07 8.13 -4.33
N GLY A 233 23.75 8.03 -4.49
CA GLY A 233 23.12 7.77 -5.79
C GLY A 233 23.39 6.36 -6.31
N ASN A 234 24.43 6.19 -7.13
CA ASN A 234 24.70 4.93 -7.84
C ASN A 234 25.88 4.16 -7.25
N ASP A 235 25.64 3.18 -6.36
CA ASP A 235 26.67 2.23 -5.90
C ASP A 235 26.82 1.06 -6.90
N PRO A 236 28.00 0.87 -7.54
CA PRO A 236 28.23 -0.26 -8.46
C PRO A 236 28.27 -1.62 -7.77
N GLY A 237 28.55 -1.68 -6.46
CA GLY A 237 28.60 -2.91 -5.68
C GLY A 237 27.23 -3.40 -5.19
N ALA A 238 26.16 -2.64 -5.42
CA ALA A 238 24.81 -3.01 -4.99
C ALA A 238 24.28 -4.24 -5.77
N PRO A 239 23.67 -5.23 -5.11
CA PRO A 239 23.04 -6.35 -5.78
C PRO A 239 21.83 -5.87 -6.61
N THR A 240 21.63 -6.44 -7.80
CA THR A 240 20.60 -6.01 -8.73
C THR A 240 19.68 -7.13 -9.18
N SER A 241 18.51 -6.81 -9.73
CA SER A 241 17.51 -7.80 -10.14
C SER A 241 17.68 -8.29 -11.58
N THR A 242 18.36 -7.50 -12.42
CA THR A 242 18.59 -7.83 -13.84
C THR A 242 19.91 -8.56 -14.09
N VAL A 243 20.95 -8.27 -13.30
CA VAL A 243 22.29 -8.87 -13.43
C VAL A 243 22.89 -9.04 -12.03
N GLN A 244 23.23 -10.27 -11.65
CA GLN A 244 24.00 -10.46 -10.43
C GLN A 244 25.49 -10.18 -10.69
N SER A 245 26.12 -9.42 -9.80
CA SER A 245 27.56 -9.13 -9.91
C SER A 245 28.38 -10.35 -9.50
N GLU A 246 29.43 -10.68 -10.28
CA GLU A 246 30.44 -11.68 -9.88
C GLU A 246 31.22 -11.26 -8.60
N GLU A 247 31.20 -9.97 -8.26
CA GLU A 247 31.87 -9.38 -7.10
C GLU A 247 30.93 -9.23 -5.89
N ALA A 248 29.69 -9.72 -5.96
CA ALA A 248 28.75 -9.66 -4.86
C ALA A 248 29.31 -10.35 -3.60
N TYR A 249 29.10 -9.73 -2.45
CA TYR A 249 29.54 -10.26 -1.17
C TYR A 249 28.85 -11.60 -0.86
N LYS A 250 29.67 -12.63 -0.59
CA LYS A 250 29.21 -13.99 -0.24
C LYS A 250 29.50 -14.24 1.25
N PRO A 251 28.56 -13.98 2.17
CA PRO A 251 28.76 -14.33 3.57
C PRO A 251 28.88 -15.85 3.74
N PRO A 252 29.48 -16.30 4.85
CA PRO A 252 29.54 -17.71 5.18
C PRO A 252 28.15 -18.37 5.20
N PHE A 253 28.11 -19.64 4.80
CA PHE A 253 26.92 -20.49 4.82
C PHE A 253 26.38 -20.61 6.25
N THR A 254 25.18 -20.09 6.52
CA THR A 254 24.43 -20.38 7.74
C THR A 254 23.34 -21.40 7.40
N ASP A 255 23.65 -22.69 7.62
CA ASP A 255 22.71 -23.79 7.40
C ASP A 255 21.68 -23.83 8.53
N VAL A 256 20.60 -23.07 8.38
CA VAL A 256 19.54 -23.01 9.39
C VAL A 256 18.50 -24.12 9.19
N ALA A 257 18.40 -24.67 7.98
CA ALA A 257 17.41 -25.68 7.60
C ALA A 257 17.74 -27.10 8.09
N ASN A 258 19.01 -27.42 8.42
CA ASN A 258 19.35 -28.74 8.99
C ASN A 258 18.71 -29.00 10.39
N GLY A 259 18.09 -28.00 11.02
CA GLY A 259 17.24 -28.21 12.21
C GLY A 259 15.94 -28.97 11.92
N LEU A 260 15.51 -29.05 10.66
CA LEU A 260 14.25 -29.69 10.27
C LEU A 260 14.38 -31.20 9.99
N ASP A 261 15.59 -31.72 9.76
CA ASP A 261 15.75 -33.06 9.18
C ASP A 261 16.40 -34.14 10.10
N GLU A 262 16.77 -33.83 11.36
CA GLU A 262 17.36 -34.84 12.27
C GLU A 262 16.72 -35.01 13.66
N SER A 263 15.66 -34.27 13.99
CA SER A 263 14.84 -34.62 15.16
C SER A 263 13.35 -34.52 14.86
N GLY A 264 12.82 -35.53 14.18
CA GLY A 264 11.39 -35.80 14.14
C GLY A 264 10.78 -35.68 15.54
N GLY A 265 9.97 -34.64 15.72
CA GLY A 265 9.55 -34.20 17.05
C GLY A 265 8.26 -33.38 17.08
N ALA A 266 7.40 -33.50 16.07
CA ALA A 266 6.00 -33.13 16.22
C ALA A 266 5.31 -34.12 17.19
N ALA A 267 5.52 -33.97 18.51
CA ALA A 267 4.75 -34.72 19.51
C ALA A 267 4.87 -34.13 20.93
N SER A 268 3.87 -33.35 21.35
CA SER A 268 3.05 -33.61 22.56
C SER A 268 2.35 -32.33 23.03
N ARG A 269 1.37 -31.85 22.25
CA ARG A 269 0.45 -30.78 22.69
C ARG A 269 -0.43 -31.29 23.83
N SER A 270 -0.19 -30.82 25.06
CA SER A 270 -1.15 -30.98 26.15
C SER A 270 -2.22 -29.89 26.03
N LYS A 271 -3.46 -30.32 25.78
CA LYS A 271 -4.67 -29.49 25.88
C LYS A 271 -4.72 -28.77 27.23
N GLN A 272 -4.66 -27.44 27.24
CA GLN A 272 -5.36 -26.66 28.26
C GLN A 272 -5.65 -25.19 27.84
N SER A 273 -6.93 -24.97 27.53
CA SER A 273 -7.76 -23.78 27.72
C SER A 273 -7.18 -22.37 27.49
N SER A 274 -7.67 -21.78 26.40
CA SER A 274 -8.04 -20.36 26.20
C SER A 274 -7.93 -19.44 27.43
N VAL A 275 -7.13 -18.40 27.30
CA VAL A 275 -7.21 -17.19 28.12
C VAL A 275 -7.67 -16.06 27.23
N SER A 276 -8.85 -15.51 27.50
CA SER A 276 -9.27 -14.22 26.97
C SER A 276 -8.64 -13.09 27.79
N ARG A 277 -8.26 -12.01 27.09
CA ARG A 277 -8.03 -10.61 27.53
C ARG A 277 -7.48 -9.90 26.28
N GLY A 278 -7.97 -8.75 25.84
CA GLY A 278 -8.67 -7.68 26.55
C GLY A 278 -7.99 -6.40 26.10
N ALA A 279 -8.34 -5.92 24.92
CA ALA A 279 -7.82 -4.71 24.31
C ALA A 279 -8.23 -3.49 25.13
N THR A 280 -7.25 -2.68 25.54
CA THR A 280 -7.37 -1.24 25.76
C THR A 280 -5.98 -0.64 25.65
N GLY A 281 -5.65 -0.07 24.49
CA GLY A 281 -4.50 0.79 24.28
C GLY A 281 -4.97 2.02 23.52
N GLU A 282 -4.76 3.20 24.09
CA GLU A 282 -5.10 4.49 23.51
C GLU A 282 -4.36 4.69 22.19
N VAL A 283 -5.11 5.03 21.15
CA VAL A 283 -4.63 5.30 19.80
C VAL A 283 -4.10 6.73 19.79
N ASN A 284 -2.79 6.93 19.60
CA ASN A 284 -2.31 8.19 19.04
C ASN A 284 -2.38 8.06 17.52
N ALA A 285 -2.50 9.20 16.85
CA ALA A 285 -2.88 9.23 15.46
C ALA A 285 -2.01 10.23 14.72
N LEU A 286 -1.54 9.79 13.56
CA LEU A 286 -0.46 10.42 12.84
C LEU A 286 -0.75 10.26 11.34
N SER A 287 -1.09 11.38 10.70
CA SER A 287 -1.37 11.45 9.27
C SER A 287 -0.11 11.19 8.46
N ASN A 288 -0.26 10.91 7.17
CA ASN A 288 0.81 11.08 6.20
C ASN A 288 1.12 12.57 6.07
N ARG A 289 1.74 13.16 7.10
CA ARG A 289 2.12 14.57 7.17
C ARG A 289 3.19 14.93 6.14
N VAL A 290 2.96 14.72 4.85
CA VAL A 290 3.42 15.64 3.82
C VAL A 290 2.62 16.91 4.06
N THR A 291 3.10 17.73 4.99
CA THR A 291 2.31 18.85 5.47
C THR A 291 2.01 19.82 4.34
N GLY A 292 0.73 19.86 4.01
CA GLY A 292 0.09 20.78 3.11
C GLY A 292 -0.55 22.00 3.77
N GLY A 293 -0.28 22.26 5.06
CA GLY A 293 -0.73 23.49 5.69
C GLY A 293 -0.01 24.71 5.13
N ASP A 294 -0.47 25.91 5.51
CA ASP A 294 0.34 27.14 5.45
C ASP A 294 1.56 26.99 6.40
N LEU A 295 2.45 26.06 6.06
CA LEU A 295 3.64 25.74 6.81
C LEU A 295 4.77 26.56 6.23
N ALA A 296 5.25 27.50 7.04
CA ALA A 296 6.46 28.25 6.75
C ALA A 296 7.62 27.27 6.55
N ILE A 297 8.40 27.44 5.48
CA ILE A 297 9.65 26.74 5.25
C ILE A 297 10.59 27.28 6.33
N PRO A 298 10.91 26.51 7.38
CA PRO A 298 11.60 27.08 8.52
C PRO A 298 12.96 27.66 8.11
N ASP A 299 13.26 28.87 8.55
CA ASP A 299 14.48 29.60 8.19
C ASP A 299 15.72 29.10 8.97
N ASP A 300 15.54 28.15 9.89
CA ASP A 300 16.56 27.55 10.74
C ASP A 300 16.62 26.02 10.60
N ALA A 301 17.81 25.49 10.33
CA ALA A 301 18.02 24.06 10.10
C ALA A 301 17.52 23.17 11.25
N HIS A 302 17.51 23.69 12.49
CA HIS A 302 16.96 22.98 13.64
C HIS A 302 15.43 22.83 13.60
N ARG A 303 14.65 23.80 13.14
CA ARG A 303 13.19 23.62 12.99
C ARG A 303 12.83 22.89 11.71
N ILE A 304 13.65 22.96 10.66
CA ILE A 304 13.52 22.05 9.52
C ILE A 304 13.71 20.61 10.02
N HIS A 305 14.74 20.37 10.82
CA HIS A 305 14.98 19.07 11.44
C HIS A 305 13.86 18.67 12.41
N GLU A 306 13.39 19.54 13.31
CA GLU A 306 12.28 19.22 14.22
C GLU A 306 10.96 18.99 13.48
N ALA A 307 10.64 19.76 12.44
CA ALA A 307 9.43 19.55 11.64
C ALA A 307 9.53 18.28 10.78
N GLU A 308 10.73 17.96 10.26
CA GLU A 308 10.98 16.76 9.47
C GLU A 308 11.13 15.52 10.34
N MET A 309 11.65 15.64 11.57
CA MET A 309 11.65 14.57 12.57
C MET A 309 10.28 14.38 13.16
N ASP A 310 9.54 15.45 13.47
CA ASP A 310 8.12 15.31 13.80
C ASP A 310 7.41 14.63 12.63
N ARG A 311 7.69 14.97 11.36
CA ARG A 311 7.14 14.27 10.19
C ARG A 311 7.57 12.81 10.12
N ILE A 312 8.84 12.48 10.30
CA ILE A 312 9.40 11.13 10.17
C ILE A 312 9.02 10.25 11.35
N GLU A 313 8.97 10.81 12.56
CA GLU A 313 8.57 10.15 13.79
C GLU A 313 7.04 10.03 13.84
N THR A 314 6.29 11.01 13.33
CA THR A 314 4.85 10.90 12.99
C THR A 314 4.63 9.82 11.94
N LEU A 315 5.42 9.77 10.88
CA LEU A 315 5.27 8.78 9.81
C LEU A 315 5.67 7.39 10.30
N ALA A 316 6.78 7.23 11.03
CA ALA A 316 7.24 5.95 11.53
C ALA A 316 6.36 5.42 12.66
N THR A 317 6.00 6.27 13.63
CA THR A 317 5.09 5.91 14.73
C THR A 317 3.66 5.78 14.21
N GLY A 318 3.25 6.61 13.26
CA GLY A 318 1.95 6.52 12.60
C GLY A 318 1.82 5.26 11.76
N LEU A 319 2.82 4.89 10.97
CA LEU A 319 2.79 3.62 10.23
C LEU A 319 2.72 2.43 11.19
N ASP A 320 3.53 2.44 12.27
CA ASP A 320 3.47 1.44 13.34
C ASP A 320 2.09 1.34 14.00
N GLU A 321 1.53 2.47 14.44
CA GLU A 321 0.22 2.58 15.09
C GLU A 321 -0.95 2.26 14.12
N LEU A 322 -0.78 2.50 12.81
CA LEU A 322 -1.72 2.16 11.75
C LEU A 322 -1.61 0.69 11.29
N GLY A 323 -0.68 -0.09 11.83
CA GLY A 323 -0.41 -1.48 11.42
C GLY A 323 0.21 -1.60 10.03
N LEU A 324 0.66 -0.49 9.48
CA LEU A 324 1.37 -0.39 8.23
C LEU A 324 2.86 -0.64 8.49
N PRO A 325 3.61 -1.26 7.56
CA PRO A 325 4.94 -1.74 7.87
C PRO A 325 5.90 -0.57 8.19
N ILE A 326 6.38 -0.49 9.43
CA ILE A 326 7.62 0.25 9.76
C ILE A 326 8.86 -0.41 9.14
N LYS A 327 8.69 -1.64 8.66
CA LYS A 327 9.65 -2.42 7.87
C LYS A 327 9.17 -2.39 6.41
N TYR A 328 9.59 -1.39 5.66
CA TYR A 328 9.37 -1.33 4.22
C TYR A 328 9.99 -2.54 3.55
N GLY A 329 9.24 -3.28 2.74
CA GLY A 329 9.80 -4.37 1.96
C GLY A 329 8.79 -5.11 1.11
N SER A 330 9.17 -5.65 -0.02
CA SER A 330 8.41 -6.70 -0.69
C SER A 330 9.44 -7.65 -1.24
N ASN A 331 9.34 -8.92 -0.88
CA ASN A 331 10.27 -9.93 -1.36
C ASN A 331 9.64 -10.74 -2.51
N ALA A 332 10.48 -11.11 -3.45
CA ALA A 332 10.11 -11.97 -4.56
C ALA A 332 11.35 -12.71 -5.08
N LEU A 333 11.12 -13.90 -5.60
CA LEU A 333 12.14 -14.72 -6.25
C LEU A 333 11.52 -15.45 -7.44
N ALA A 334 12.11 -15.29 -8.62
CA ALA A 334 11.78 -16.08 -9.80
C ALA A 334 13.02 -16.89 -10.21
N VAL A 335 12.84 -18.19 -10.47
CA VAL A 335 13.92 -19.13 -10.80
C VAL A 335 13.59 -19.84 -12.11
N GLN A 336 14.49 -19.79 -13.08
CA GLN A 336 14.34 -20.44 -14.39
C GLN A 336 14.36 -21.96 -14.25
N GLY A 337 13.61 -22.63 -15.11
CA GLY A 337 13.52 -24.10 -15.13
C GLY A 337 14.87 -24.80 -15.31
N ASP A 338 15.81 -24.19 -16.02
CA ASP A 338 17.14 -24.76 -16.28
C ASP A 338 17.97 -25.04 -15.02
N ILE A 339 17.67 -24.35 -13.91
CA ILE A 339 18.38 -24.49 -12.63
C ILE A 339 17.48 -25.01 -11.51
N THR A 340 16.29 -25.53 -11.84
CA THR A 340 15.36 -26.11 -10.85
C THR A 340 15.40 -27.63 -10.88
N GLU A 341 15.04 -28.27 -9.77
CA GLU A 341 15.05 -29.74 -9.69
C GLU A 341 14.03 -30.38 -10.66
N SER A 342 12.88 -29.73 -10.85
CA SER A 342 11.81 -30.24 -11.71
C SER A 342 12.00 -29.91 -13.20
N GLY A 343 12.81 -28.89 -13.53
CA GLY A 343 12.88 -28.32 -14.88
C GLY A 343 11.82 -27.25 -15.16
N ASP A 344 10.95 -26.96 -14.19
CA ASP A 344 9.87 -25.97 -14.29
C ASP A 344 10.32 -24.63 -13.69
N ALA A 345 9.80 -23.51 -14.17
CA ALA A 345 10.04 -22.22 -13.52
C ALA A 345 9.34 -22.16 -12.15
N LEU A 346 10.00 -21.52 -11.18
CA LEU A 346 9.49 -21.34 -9.82
C LEU A 346 9.31 -19.86 -9.50
N MET A 347 8.25 -19.51 -8.78
CA MET A 347 8.00 -18.16 -8.28
C MET A 347 7.66 -18.18 -6.78
N MET A 348 8.25 -17.25 -6.05
CA MET A 348 7.86 -16.84 -4.70
C MET A 348 7.52 -15.36 -4.71
N GLY A 349 6.38 -15.02 -4.10
CA GLY A 349 5.98 -13.65 -3.81
C GLY A 349 5.72 -13.44 -2.32
N GLY A 350 6.03 -12.23 -1.85
CA GLY A 350 5.78 -11.77 -0.49
C GLY A 350 5.72 -10.25 -0.39
N PRO A 351 4.72 -9.59 -0.98
CA PRO A 351 4.48 -8.16 -0.81
C PRO A 351 4.21 -7.84 0.67
N GLN A 352 4.78 -6.76 1.21
CA GLN A 352 4.58 -6.35 2.61
C GLN A 352 3.85 -4.99 2.62
N MET A 353 2.52 -5.05 2.74
CA MET A 353 1.60 -3.90 2.73
C MET A 353 0.98 -3.61 4.11
N GLY A 354 1.42 -4.31 5.15
CA GLY A 354 0.89 -4.23 6.52
C GLY A 354 0.14 -5.49 6.90
N PHE A 355 -0.16 -5.66 8.19
CA PHE A 355 -1.07 -6.73 8.61
C PHE A 355 -2.27 -6.11 9.32
N ASN A 356 -3.43 -6.34 8.72
CA ASN A 356 -4.68 -5.69 9.08
C ASN A 356 -5.78 -6.76 9.20
N THR A 357 -6.83 -6.44 9.94
CA THR A 357 -8.04 -7.26 10.02
C THR A 357 -9.25 -6.43 9.57
N PRO A 358 -9.90 -6.81 8.46
CA PRO A 358 -9.47 -7.81 7.47
C PRO A 358 -8.19 -7.37 6.74
N PRO A 359 -7.52 -8.26 5.98
CA PRO A 359 -6.30 -7.88 5.30
C PRO A 359 -6.57 -6.82 4.22
N ILE A 360 -5.57 -5.99 3.91
CA ILE A 360 -5.66 -5.02 2.80
C ILE A 360 -5.87 -5.73 1.45
N MET A 361 -5.40 -6.96 1.37
CA MET A 361 -5.53 -7.81 0.18
C MET A 361 -6.78 -8.70 0.25
N TYR A 362 -7.17 -9.18 -0.92
CA TYR A 362 -8.31 -10.03 -1.17
C TYR A 362 -7.93 -11.13 -2.15
N GLU A 363 -8.28 -12.37 -1.82
CA GLU A 363 -8.03 -13.53 -2.67
C GLU A 363 -9.28 -13.88 -3.48
N ALA A 364 -9.10 -14.21 -4.77
CA ALA A 364 -10.16 -14.66 -5.67
C ALA A 364 -9.63 -15.49 -6.85
N GLY A 365 -10.50 -16.32 -7.42
CA GLY A 365 -10.33 -17.00 -8.71
C GLY A 365 -11.29 -16.46 -9.76
N LEU A 366 -10.81 -16.17 -10.97
CA LEU A 366 -11.59 -15.60 -12.07
C LEU A 366 -11.51 -16.52 -13.30
N HIS A 367 -12.66 -17.03 -13.73
CA HIS A 367 -12.78 -18.07 -14.75
C HIS A 367 -13.72 -17.63 -15.88
N GLY A 368 -13.12 -17.01 -16.90
CA GLY A 368 -13.83 -16.43 -18.04
C GLY A 368 -13.84 -17.31 -19.29
N PRO A 369 -14.37 -16.76 -20.41
CA PRO A 369 -14.47 -17.49 -21.67
C PRO A 369 -13.10 -17.79 -22.30
N ASP A 370 -12.12 -16.90 -22.09
CA ASP A 370 -10.80 -16.98 -22.71
C ASP A 370 -9.63 -16.89 -21.71
N PHE A 371 -9.92 -16.89 -20.39
CA PHE A 371 -8.89 -16.78 -19.36
C PHE A 371 -9.26 -17.52 -18.07
N ASP A 372 -8.24 -17.89 -17.31
CA ASP A 372 -8.33 -18.34 -15.92
C ASP A 372 -7.17 -17.70 -15.16
N VAL A 373 -7.45 -17.07 -14.03
CA VAL A 373 -6.45 -16.51 -13.12
C VAL A 373 -6.91 -16.69 -11.69
N ALA A 374 -6.01 -17.12 -10.79
CA ALA A 374 -6.27 -17.20 -9.37
C ALA A 374 -5.13 -16.55 -8.59
N GLY A 375 -5.49 -15.88 -7.49
CA GLY A 375 -4.51 -15.27 -6.62
C GLY A 375 -5.07 -14.14 -5.78
N ILE A 376 -4.19 -13.20 -5.45
CA ILE A 376 -4.39 -12.16 -4.46
C ILE A 376 -4.21 -10.79 -5.11
N THR A 377 -4.97 -9.81 -4.65
CA THR A 377 -4.87 -8.41 -5.08
C THR A 377 -5.28 -7.46 -3.95
N VAL A 378 -5.08 -6.16 -4.11
CA VAL A 378 -5.63 -5.18 -3.16
C VAL A 378 -7.16 -5.18 -3.28
N ALA A 379 -7.87 -5.20 -2.14
CA ALA A 379 -9.34 -5.21 -2.16
C ALA A 379 -9.90 -4.03 -2.97
N GLY A 380 -10.79 -4.32 -3.92
CA GLY A 380 -11.38 -3.34 -4.84
C GLY A 380 -10.66 -3.18 -6.18
N TYR A 381 -9.54 -3.87 -6.42
CA TYR A 381 -8.89 -3.87 -7.73
C TYR A 381 -9.58 -4.86 -8.69
N PRO A 382 -9.98 -4.43 -9.90
CA PRO A 382 -10.63 -5.28 -10.89
C PRO A 382 -9.62 -6.11 -11.70
N PHE A 383 -8.66 -6.74 -11.03
CA PHE A 383 -7.67 -7.67 -11.59
C PHE A 383 -6.90 -8.38 -10.47
N ILE A 384 -6.33 -9.55 -10.75
CA ILE A 384 -5.41 -10.25 -9.87
C ILE A 384 -3.99 -9.71 -10.08
N MET A 385 -3.31 -9.33 -8.99
CA MET A 385 -1.98 -8.71 -9.03
C MET A 385 -0.85 -9.70 -8.69
N PHE A 386 -1.15 -10.69 -7.85
CA PHE A 386 -0.24 -11.71 -7.35
C PHE A 386 -0.88 -13.08 -7.55
N GLY A 387 -0.17 -14.07 -8.07
CA GLY A 387 -0.72 -15.40 -8.31
C GLY A 387 -0.39 -15.89 -9.71
N HIS A 388 -1.29 -16.64 -10.35
CA HIS A 388 -0.99 -17.22 -11.66
C HIS A 388 -2.21 -17.39 -12.55
N ASN A 389 -1.92 -17.45 -13.84
CA ASN A 389 -2.82 -17.95 -14.86
C ASN A 389 -2.31 -19.32 -15.38
N ARG A 390 -2.91 -19.81 -16.47
CA ARG A 390 -2.53 -21.10 -17.09
C ARG A 390 -1.14 -21.12 -17.77
N ASN A 391 -0.54 -19.95 -17.95
CA ASN A 391 0.71 -19.78 -18.70
C ASN A 391 1.86 -19.37 -17.81
N GLY A 392 1.62 -18.54 -16.79
CA GLY A 392 2.64 -18.15 -15.83
C GLY A 392 2.09 -17.51 -14.56
N ALA A 393 3.01 -17.32 -13.61
CA ALA A 393 2.79 -16.61 -12.36
C ALA A 393 3.38 -15.21 -12.41
N MET A 394 2.77 -14.32 -11.64
CA MET A 394 3.21 -12.94 -11.50
C MET A 394 3.19 -12.49 -10.05
N THR A 395 4.14 -11.61 -9.74
CA THR A 395 4.19 -10.90 -8.46
C THR A 395 4.79 -9.51 -8.65
N SER A 396 4.74 -8.70 -7.59
CA SER A 396 5.24 -7.33 -7.62
C SER A 396 5.93 -6.95 -6.31
N THR A 397 6.91 -6.06 -6.41
CA THR A 397 7.55 -5.39 -5.27
C THR A 397 7.58 -3.88 -5.53
N ALA A 398 7.69 -3.05 -4.49
CA ALA A 398 7.85 -1.61 -4.69
C ALA A 398 9.13 -1.29 -5.49
N GLY A 399 9.04 -0.41 -6.49
CA GLY A 399 10.16 0.07 -7.32
C GLY A 399 11.01 1.09 -6.59
N ILE A 400 10.35 1.90 -5.75
CA ILE A 400 10.90 2.93 -4.87
C ILE A 400 11.89 3.86 -5.57
N ASP A 401 11.37 4.59 -6.55
CA ASP A 401 12.14 5.40 -7.48
C ASP A 401 11.49 6.79 -7.65
N ASN A 402 12.23 7.79 -8.13
CA ASN A 402 11.81 9.20 -8.07
C ASN A 402 10.73 9.51 -9.13
N CYS A 403 9.47 9.28 -8.76
CA CYS A 403 8.30 9.71 -9.53
C CYS A 403 7.78 11.11 -9.10
N LEU A 404 8.39 11.75 -8.10
CA LEU A 404 7.94 13.01 -7.51
C LEU A 404 9.09 14.02 -7.43
N GLN A 405 9.09 15.02 -8.30
CA GLN A 405 10.09 16.10 -8.26
C GLN A 405 9.55 17.32 -7.52
N MET A 406 10.32 17.84 -6.57
CA MET A 406 10.01 19.09 -5.86
C MET A 406 10.71 20.29 -6.50
N PHE A 407 10.02 21.42 -6.57
CA PHE A 407 10.55 22.70 -7.05
C PHE A 407 10.40 23.76 -5.96
N ARG A 408 11.48 24.50 -5.72
CA ARG A 408 11.50 25.66 -4.84
C ARG A 408 11.11 26.91 -5.62
N GLU A 409 9.95 27.45 -5.27
CA GLU A 409 9.33 28.60 -5.92
C GLU A 409 9.71 29.90 -5.21
N SER A 410 9.83 30.98 -5.98
CA SER A 410 9.95 32.34 -5.46
C SER A 410 8.60 33.03 -5.60
N VAL A 411 7.89 33.24 -4.49
CA VAL A 411 6.50 33.73 -4.49
C VAL A 411 6.38 35.14 -3.89
N THR A 412 5.37 35.89 -4.34
CA THR A 412 5.05 37.23 -3.84
C THR A 412 3.55 37.34 -3.59
N ILE A 413 3.19 37.78 -2.37
CA ILE A 413 1.80 38.10 -2.03
C ILE A 413 1.44 39.48 -2.56
N ASN A 414 0.32 39.57 -3.25
CA ASN A 414 -0.17 40.82 -3.81
C ASN A 414 -1.41 41.30 -3.05
N GLU A 415 -1.34 42.47 -2.42
CA GLU A 415 -2.47 43.07 -1.67
C GLU A 415 -3.69 43.32 -2.57
N ASP A 416 -3.44 43.67 -3.84
CA ASP A 416 -4.44 43.97 -4.86
C ASP A 416 -4.16 43.11 -6.13
N GLY A 417 -4.49 41.83 -6.12
CA GLY A 417 -4.32 40.96 -7.28
C GLY A 417 -4.19 39.47 -6.94
N ALA A 418 -3.86 38.65 -7.95
CA ALA A 418 -3.43 37.28 -7.71
C ALA A 418 -2.00 37.28 -7.15
N ASP A 419 -1.69 36.36 -6.24
CA ASP A 419 -0.30 36.10 -5.83
C ASP A 419 0.52 35.69 -7.05
N THR A 420 1.82 36.03 -7.06
CA THR A 420 2.70 35.72 -8.20
C THR A 420 3.87 34.84 -7.80
N TYR A 421 4.44 34.16 -8.79
CA TYR A 421 5.72 33.46 -8.69
C TYR A 421 6.61 33.79 -9.89
N ARG A 422 7.92 33.61 -9.72
CA ARG A 422 8.91 33.99 -10.74
C ARG A 422 9.46 32.77 -11.48
N PHE A 423 9.41 32.78 -12.81
CA PHE A 423 10.05 31.77 -13.66
C PHE A 423 10.78 32.44 -14.84
N GLN A 424 12.06 32.07 -15.05
CA GLN A 424 12.92 32.61 -16.10
C GLN A 424 12.98 34.15 -16.18
N GLY A 425 12.86 34.81 -15.01
CA GLY A 425 12.90 36.27 -14.88
C GLY A 425 11.58 36.98 -15.19
N GLU A 426 10.50 36.25 -15.45
CA GLU A 426 9.14 36.76 -15.63
C GLU A 426 8.26 36.37 -14.43
N GLU A 427 7.22 37.17 -14.16
CA GLU A 427 6.24 36.92 -13.10
C GLU A 427 5.00 36.27 -13.69
N TYR A 428 4.51 35.23 -13.03
CA TYR A 428 3.32 34.46 -13.39
C TYR A 428 2.34 34.45 -12.22
N GLU A 429 1.03 34.41 -12.50
CA GLU A 429 0.01 34.30 -11.47
C GLU A 429 0.00 32.88 -10.89
N VAL A 430 -0.06 32.76 -9.56
CA VAL A 430 -0.37 31.51 -8.86
C VAL A 430 -1.85 31.21 -9.08
N GLU A 431 -2.17 30.08 -9.70
CA GLU A 431 -3.56 29.65 -9.84
C GLU A 431 -4.06 29.16 -8.48
N THR A 432 -5.26 29.59 -8.08
CA THR A 432 -5.87 29.19 -6.81
C THR A 432 -7.23 28.54 -7.03
N LYS A 433 -7.53 27.51 -6.22
CA LYS A 433 -8.83 26.84 -6.19
C LYS A 433 -9.27 26.68 -4.75
N GLU A 434 -10.39 27.31 -4.42
CA GLU A 434 -11.05 27.10 -3.13
C GLU A 434 -11.69 25.71 -3.10
N LYS A 435 -11.45 24.97 -2.02
CA LYS A 435 -11.98 23.64 -1.76
C LYS A 435 -12.63 23.62 -0.39
N THR A 436 -13.69 22.83 -0.24
CA THR A 436 -14.38 22.64 1.03
C THR A 436 -14.35 21.17 1.41
N VAL A 437 -13.93 20.89 2.64
CA VAL A 437 -14.05 19.58 3.30
C VAL A 437 -15.28 19.64 4.20
N GLU A 438 -16.24 18.76 3.92
CA GLU A 438 -17.46 18.61 4.70
C GLU A 438 -17.14 17.75 5.94
N VAL A 439 -17.66 18.12 7.12
CA VAL A 439 -17.27 17.52 8.41
C VAL A 439 -18.49 17.07 9.20
N ALA A 440 -18.59 15.78 9.52
CA ALA A 440 -19.80 15.17 10.10
C ALA A 440 -20.28 15.82 11.41
N ASP A 441 -19.35 16.26 12.26
CA ASP A 441 -19.56 16.72 13.63
C ASP A 441 -19.11 18.17 13.87
N GLY A 442 -18.85 18.92 12.80
CA GLY A 442 -18.24 20.25 12.88
C GLY A 442 -18.71 21.22 11.79
N GLU A 443 -18.02 22.35 11.70
CA GLU A 443 -18.16 23.26 10.57
C GLU A 443 -17.29 22.78 9.41
N ASN A 444 -17.77 22.97 8.18
CA ASN A 444 -17.00 22.64 6.99
C ASN A 444 -15.73 23.49 6.93
N GLU A 445 -14.62 22.86 6.56
CA GLU A 445 -13.31 23.47 6.47
C GLU A 445 -13.03 23.87 5.03
N THR A 446 -12.79 25.16 4.79
CA THR A 446 -12.39 25.65 3.46
C THR A 446 -10.88 25.87 3.42
N TYR A 447 -10.23 25.45 2.34
CA TYR A 447 -8.81 25.67 2.10
C TYR A 447 -8.55 26.03 0.64
N THR A 448 -7.42 26.70 0.40
CA THR A 448 -7.00 27.10 -0.93
C THR A 448 -5.95 26.12 -1.46
N GLU A 449 -6.25 25.44 -2.56
CA GLU A 449 -5.22 24.77 -3.37
C GLU A 449 -4.54 25.80 -4.26
N ARG A 450 -3.22 25.72 -4.36
CA ARG A 450 -2.39 26.63 -5.15
C ARG A 450 -1.62 25.83 -6.18
N PHE A 451 -1.46 26.37 -7.38
CA PHE A 451 -0.76 25.74 -8.48
C PHE A 451 0.22 26.72 -9.13
N THR A 452 1.43 26.24 -9.40
CA THR A 452 2.42 26.92 -10.25
C THR A 452 2.60 26.12 -11.54
N ARG A 453 3.53 26.56 -12.39
CA ARG A 453 3.94 25.83 -13.60
C ARG A 453 4.44 24.42 -13.28
N HIS A 454 4.98 24.21 -12.09
CA HIS A 454 5.61 22.97 -11.65
C HIS A 454 4.65 22.03 -10.92
N GLY A 455 3.37 22.39 -10.81
CA GLY A 455 2.31 21.54 -10.27
C GLY A 455 1.67 22.09 -9.00
N VAL A 456 1.18 21.19 -8.16
CA VAL A 456 0.48 21.56 -6.92
C VAL A 456 1.48 22.07 -5.89
N VAL A 457 1.17 23.20 -5.26
CA VAL A 457 1.96 23.73 -4.14
C VAL A 457 1.66 22.89 -2.90
N THR A 458 2.70 22.23 -2.40
CA THR A 458 2.64 21.40 -1.20
C THR A 458 3.01 22.18 0.05
N GLN A 459 3.88 23.20 -0.03
CA GLN A 459 4.21 24.07 1.11
C GLN A 459 4.17 25.54 0.68
N TRP A 460 3.62 26.41 1.52
CA TRP A 460 3.40 27.82 1.20
C TRP A 460 3.98 28.72 2.29
N ASP A 461 5.05 29.45 1.97
CA ASP A 461 5.77 30.32 2.89
C ASP A 461 6.05 31.72 2.31
N PRO A 462 4.99 32.53 2.16
CA PRO A 462 5.11 33.85 1.57
C PRO A 462 5.89 34.85 2.42
N ASP A 463 6.02 34.64 3.73
CA ASP A 463 6.77 35.54 4.62
C ASP A 463 8.26 35.53 4.29
N ASN A 464 8.78 34.38 3.85
CA ASN A 464 10.11 34.23 3.27
C ASN A 464 10.14 34.37 1.74
N GLY A 465 8.99 34.59 1.11
CA GLY A 465 8.84 34.66 -0.35
C GLY A 465 9.13 33.33 -1.04
N GLN A 466 8.77 32.21 -0.42
CA GLN A 466 9.09 30.85 -0.87
C GLN A 466 7.85 29.94 -0.91
N ALA A 467 7.86 28.94 -1.78
CA ALA A 467 6.92 27.82 -1.74
C ALA A 467 7.59 26.55 -2.29
N LEU A 468 7.01 25.38 -2.01
CA LEU A 468 7.38 24.13 -2.67
C LEU A 468 6.24 23.65 -3.56
N ALA A 469 6.52 23.47 -4.85
CA ALA A 469 5.63 22.85 -5.81
C ALA A 469 6.08 21.42 -6.11
N GLN A 470 5.12 20.54 -6.41
CA GLN A 470 5.38 19.14 -6.70
C GLN A 470 4.89 18.78 -8.10
N THR A 471 5.80 18.23 -8.89
CA THR A 471 5.51 17.53 -10.14
C THR A 471 5.38 16.03 -9.86
N LYS A 472 4.30 15.41 -10.35
CA LYS A 472 4.16 13.94 -10.36
C LYS A 472 4.34 13.44 -11.77
N SER A 473 5.31 12.56 -11.99
CA SER A 473 5.64 12.08 -13.32
C SER A 473 4.51 11.26 -13.96
N TYR A 474 3.63 10.66 -13.16
CA TYR A 474 2.49 9.86 -13.61
C TYR A 474 1.15 10.63 -13.71
N ALA A 475 1.15 11.94 -13.42
CA ALA A 475 -0.05 12.77 -13.42
C ALA A 475 -0.82 12.66 -14.75
N GLY A 476 -2.13 12.42 -14.67
CA GLY A 476 -3.02 12.28 -15.83
C GLY A 476 -2.87 10.97 -16.62
N ARG A 477 -2.08 10.00 -16.13
CA ARG A 477 -1.76 8.74 -16.85
C ARG A 477 -2.22 7.49 -16.10
N HIS A 478 -3.12 7.65 -15.14
CA HIS A 478 -3.50 6.59 -14.21
C HIS A 478 -4.14 5.39 -14.91
N MET A 479 -5.00 5.64 -15.90
CA MET A 479 -5.71 4.57 -16.60
C MET A 479 -4.81 3.81 -17.59
N THR A 480 -3.72 4.42 -18.05
CA THR A 480 -2.65 3.71 -18.77
C THR A 480 -1.98 2.70 -17.86
N SER A 481 -1.70 3.07 -16.60
CA SER A 481 -1.15 2.14 -15.61
C SER A 481 -2.16 1.08 -15.20
N TRP A 482 -3.42 1.44 -14.93
CA TRP A 482 -4.48 0.47 -14.62
C TRP A 482 -4.58 -0.61 -15.71
N ARG A 483 -4.50 -0.19 -16.98
CA ARG A 483 -4.49 -1.08 -18.13
C ARG A 483 -3.30 -2.03 -18.13
N ALA A 484 -2.12 -1.59 -17.68
CA ALA A 484 -0.94 -2.43 -17.57
C ALA A 484 -1.21 -3.64 -16.66
N PHE A 485 -1.73 -3.40 -15.46
CA PHE A 485 -2.10 -4.46 -14.51
C PHE A 485 -3.17 -5.38 -15.05
N TYR A 486 -4.26 -4.79 -15.59
CA TYR A 486 -5.35 -5.55 -16.19
C TYR A 486 -4.86 -6.46 -17.32
N GLU A 487 -3.93 -6.02 -18.17
CA GLU A 487 -3.41 -6.82 -19.28
C GLU A 487 -2.41 -7.90 -18.83
N CYS A 488 -1.62 -7.65 -17.78
CA CYS A 488 -0.59 -8.59 -17.30
C CYS A 488 -1.15 -9.95 -16.87
N GLN A 489 -2.31 -9.98 -16.21
CA GLN A 489 -2.95 -11.24 -15.79
C GLN A 489 -3.33 -12.16 -16.96
N PHE A 490 -3.34 -11.65 -18.20
CA PHE A 490 -3.64 -12.43 -19.41
C PHE A 490 -2.38 -12.78 -20.23
N ALA A 491 -1.19 -12.45 -19.76
CA ALA A 491 0.05 -12.75 -20.48
C ALA A 491 0.23 -14.26 -20.69
N GLU A 492 0.81 -14.62 -21.84
CA GLU A 492 1.07 -16.02 -22.21
C GLU A 492 2.54 -16.42 -22.06
N ASP A 493 3.44 -15.44 -22.01
CA ASP A 493 4.88 -15.63 -21.87
C ASP A 493 5.55 -14.37 -21.29
N ALA A 494 6.83 -14.51 -20.95
CA ALA A 494 7.68 -13.43 -20.43
C ALA A 494 7.68 -12.15 -21.29
N GLN A 495 7.61 -12.28 -22.61
CA GLN A 495 7.65 -11.14 -23.53
C GLN A 495 6.31 -10.40 -23.55
N GLY A 496 5.19 -11.11 -23.64
CA GLY A 496 3.86 -10.55 -23.56
C GLY A 496 3.61 -9.87 -22.21
N PHE A 497 4.07 -10.49 -21.12
CA PHE A 497 4.02 -9.87 -19.79
C PHE A 497 4.77 -8.54 -19.75
N ARG A 498 6.02 -8.52 -20.24
CA ARG A 498 6.82 -7.30 -20.31
C ARG A 498 6.15 -6.20 -21.14
N GLU A 499 5.59 -6.55 -22.29
CA GLU A 499 4.90 -5.59 -23.16
C GLU A 499 3.72 -4.92 -22.45
N SER A 500 2.89 -5.70 -21.75
CA SER A 500 1.80 -5.18 -20.92
C SER A 500 2.30 -4.34 -19.74
N ALA A 501 3.27 -4.87 -18.99
CA ALA A 501 3.83 -4.24 -17.80
C ALA A 501 4.45 -2.87 -18.11
N SER A 502 5.16 -2.75 -19.24
CA SER A 502 5.86 -1.52 -19.65
C SER A 502 4.98 -0.28 -19.82
N ARG A 503 3.64 -0.43 -19.84
CA ARG A 503 2.71 0.70 -19.86
C ARG A 503 2.60 1.41 -18.52
N CYS A 504 2.96 0.75 -17.42
CA CYS A 504 2.80 1.29 -16.08
C CYS A 504 3.79 2.43 -15.81
N ASP A 505 3.26 3.60 -15.47
CA ASP A 505 4.02 4.80 -15.13
C ASP A 505 4.20 4.97 -13.61
N TYR A 506 3.72 4.03 -12.79
CA TYR A 506 3.94 3.99 -11.33
C TYR A 506 5.23 3.25 -10.94
N ALA A 507 5.83 3.60 -9.79
CA ALA A 507 7.14 3.12 -9.35
C ALA A 507 7.08 1.72 -8.71
N LEU A 508 7.00 0.69 -9.54
CA LEU A 508 6.90 -0.71 -9.12
C LEU A 508 7.91 -1.61 -9.85
N ASN A 509 8.04 -2.83 -9.36
CA ASN A 509 8.79 -3.90 -9.98
C ASN A 509 7.84 -5.05 -10.25
N PHE A 510 7.75 -5.51 -11.49
CA PHE A 510 6.96 -6.70 -11.84
C PHE A 510 7.87 -7.88 -12.15
N MET A 511 7.41 -9.07 -11.75
CA MET A 511 8.13 -10.32 -11.98
C MET A 511 7.19 -11.37 -12.55
N TRP A 512 7.77 -12.24 -13.38
CA TRP A 512 7.06 -13.29 -14.11
C TRP A 512 7.86 -14.59 -14.11
N ALA A 513 7.16 -15.72 -14.10
CA ALA A 513 7.68 -17.06 -14.37
C ALA A 513 6.64 -17.81 -15.20
N ASP A 514 7.01 -18.49 -16.29
CA ASP A 514 6.07 -19.25 -17.11
C ASP A 514 6.40 -20.73 -17.28
N LYS A 515 5.40 -21.46 -17.79
CA LYS A 515 5.45 -22.90 -18.05
C LYS A 515 6.51 -23.34 -19.06
N ASN A 516 7.13 -22.42 -19.80
CA ASN A 516 8.24 -22.74 -20.70
C ASN A 516 9.59 -22.78 -19.97
N GLY A 517 9.61 -22.44 -18.68
CA GLY A 517 10.83 -22.34 -17.88
C GLY A 517 11.44 -20.93 -17.87
N ASP A 518 10.80 -19.96 -18.54
CA ASP A 518 11.30 -18.59 -18.65
C ASP A 518 10.85 -17.74 -17.45
N ILE A 519 11.66 -16.72 -17.11
CA ILE A 519 11.34 -15.70 -16.11
C ILE A 519 11.55 -14.29 -16.68
N ALA A 520 10.85 -13.31 -16.12
CA ALA A 520 11.10 -11.90 -16.40
C ALA A 520 11.11 -11.05 -15.13
N TYR A 521 11.90 -9.99 -15.18
CA TYR A 521 11.88 -8.86 -14.28
C TYR A 521 11.69 -7.58 -15.10
N VAL A 522 10.76 -6.73 -14.68
CA VAL A 522 10.44 -5.46 -15.35
C VAL A 522 10.37 -4.37 -14.29
N HIS A 523 11.31 -3.44 -14.32
CA HIS A 523 11.17 -2.20 -13.58
C HIS A 523 10.12 -1.33 -14.30
N LEU A 524 9.19 -0.76 -13.55
CA LEU A 524 8.10 0.05 -14.09
C LEU A 524 8.41 1.53 -13.86
N GLY A 525 7.55 2.41 -14.33
CA GLY A 525 7.59 3.82 -13.96
C GLY A 525 7.93 4.79 -15.09
N ARG A 526 7.68 6.06 -14.78
CA ARG A 526 8.10 7.25 -15.52
C ARG A 526 8.88 8.13 -14.55
N TYR A 527 10.09 8.50 -14.89
CA TYR A 527 10.98 9.17 -13.96
C TYR A 527 11.67 10.37 -14.63
N PRO A 528 11.88 11.50 -13.95
CA PRO A 528 12.82 12.51 -14.42
C PRO A 528 14.15 11.84 -14.71
N ASP A 529 14.74 12.08 -15.87
CA ASP A 529 16.04 11.49 -16.20
C ASP A 529 17.14 12.25 -15.46
N ALA A 530 17.61 11.67 -14.36
CA ALA A 530 18.66 12.22 -13.51
C ALA A 530 19.96 12.53 -14.26
N GLU A 531 20.24 11.89 -15.41
CA GLU A 531 21.41 12.21 -16.24
C GLU A 531 21.18 13.39 -17.19
N SER A 532 19.92 13.70 -17.49
CA SER A 532 19.56 14.75 -18.45
C SER A 532 19.38 16.13 -17.80
N VAL A 533 19.00 16.16 -16.52
CA VAL A 533 18.68 17.39 -15.80
C VAL A 533 19.92 18.11 -15.26
N GLU A 534 19.85 19.44 -15.12
CA GLU A 534 20.98 20.27 -14.67
C GLU A 534 21.08 20.43 -13.13
N TRP A 535 20.22 19.75 -12.37
CA TRP A 535 20.19 19.79 -10.90
C TRP A 535 20.38 18.39 -10.30
N ASP A 536 20.65 18.37 -8.99
CA ASP A 536 20.73 17.14 -8.21
C ASP A 536 19.33 16.71 -7.80
N THR A 537 18.83 15.59 -8.33
CA THR A 537 17.48 15.07 -8.07
C THR A 537 17.29 14.58 -6.63
N ARG A 538 18.34 14.56 -5.79
CA ARG A 538 18.26 14.31 -4.34
C ARG A 538 17.81 15.54 -3.56
N LEU A 539 17.67 16.69 -4.21
CA LEU A 539 17.32 17.98 -3.62
C LEU A 539 16.21 18.67 -4.43
N PRO A 540 15.43 19.59 -3.83
CA PRO A 540 14.43 20.35 -4.58
C PRO A 540 15.11 21.23 -5.64
N ALA A 541 14.59 21.20 -6.86
CA ALA A 541 15.09 22.00 -7.97
C ALA A 541 14.77 23.50 -7.81
N ASP A 542 15.56 24.39 -8.41
CA ASP A 542 15.24 25.82 -8.47
C ASP A 542 14.09 26.08 -9.45
N GLY A 543 12.88 26.25 -8.92
CA GLY A 543 11.66 26.55 -9.70
C GLY A 543 11.69 27.89 -10.42
N THR A 544 12.66 28.77 -10.12
CA THR A 544 12.82 30.02 -10.87
C THR A 544 13.59 29.86 -12.17
N GLN A 545 14.31 28.74 -12.35
CA GLN A 545 15.18 28.49 -13.51
C GLN A 545 14.73 27.28 -14.32
N TYR A 546 14.40 26.17 -13.66
CA TYR A 546 14.23 24.87 -14.28
C TYR A 546 12.77 24.47 -14.36
N GLU A 547 12.44 23.60 -15.31
CA GLU A 547 11.15 22.91 -15.44
C GLU A 547 11.42 21.51 -16.00
N LEU A 548 10.49 20.57 -15.79
CA LEU A 548 10.49 19.29 -16.47
C LEU A 548 9.54 19.34 -17.68
N THR A 549 10.01 18.87 -18.81
CA THR A 549 9.26 18.68 -20.06
C THR A 549 9.18 17.19 -20.40
N ASP A 550 8.33 16.81 -21.37
CA ASP A 550 8.16 15.40 -21.74
C ASP A 550 9.46 14.71 -22.21
N ASP A 551 10.41 15.48 -22.75
CA ASP A 551 11.72 14.96 -23.21
C ASP A 551 12.68 14.68 -22.04
N ASP A 552 12.37 15.14 -20.82
CA ASP A 552 13.20 15.00 -19.61
C ASP A 552 12.83 13.75 -18.79
N TYR A 553 12.03 12.83 -19.34
CA TYR A 553 11.59 11.63 -18.62
C TYR A 553 12.03 10.34 -19.33
N VAL A 554 12.55 9.39 -18.56
CA VAL A 554 12.71 7.99 -18.97
C VAL A 554 11.47 7.17 -18.63
N ARG A 555 11.12 6.21 -19.49
CA ARG A 555 9.91 5.39 -19.32
C ARG A 555 10.07 3.93 -19.71
N ALA A 556 9.35 3.08 -18.99
CA ALA A 556 9.26 1.65 -19.29
C ALA A 556 8.76 1.38 -20.72
N ALA A 557 7.74 2.13 -21.15
CA ALA A 557 7.13 2.01 -22.47
C ALA A 557 8.11 2.28 -23.63
N ASN A 558 9.16 3.07 -23.38
CA ASN A 558 10.19 3.41 -24.37
C ASN A 558 11.37 2.42 -24.34
N GLY A 559 11.41 1.50 -23.38
CA GLY A 559 12.54 0.61 -23.13
C GLY A 559 13.74 1.32 -22.49
N GLU A 560 13.50 2.45 -21.82
CA GLU A 560 14.53 3.28 -21.18
C GLU A 560 14.77 2.91 -19.72
N VAL A 561 13.84 2.19 -19.09
CA VAL A 561 14.03 1.64 -17.73
C VAL A 561 14.46 0.18 -17.77
N PRO A 562 15.05 -0.36 -16.69
CA PRO A 562 15.62 -1.69 -16.70
C PRO A 562 14.59 -2.82 -16.78
N TYR A 563 14.95 -3.87 -17.52
CA TYR A 563 14.23 -5.13 -17.53
C TYR A 563 15.20 -6.26 -17.86
N ALA A 564 14.82 -7.50 -17.53
CA ALA A 564 15.52 -8.70 -17.95
C ALA A 564 14.52 -9.82 -18.24
N ILE A 565 14.76 -10.56 -19.31
CA ILE A 565 14.15 -11.88 -19.53
C ILE A 565 15.28 -12.88 -19.41
N ASN A 566 15.08 -13.89 -18.58
CA ASN A 566 16.07 -14.91 -18.24
C ASN A 566 17.45 -14.33 -17.84
N PRO A 567 17.52 -13.53 -16.76
CA PRO A 567 18.78 -12.97 -16.27
C PRO A 567 19.77 -14.08 -15.87
N ASP A 568 21.07 -13.83 -16.11
CA ASP A 568 22.18 -14.62 -15.56
C ASP A 568 22.30 -14.28 -14.06
N PRO A 569 22.29 -15.26 -13.13
CA PRO A 569 22.67 -16.67 -13.26
C PRO A 569 21.54 -17.70 -13.42
N GLY A 570 20.33 -17.28 -13.83
CA GLY A 570 19.16 -18.18 -13.92
C GLY A 570 18.03 -17.83 -12.96
N TYR A 571 18.20 -16.81 -12.11
CA TYR A 571 17.17 -16.32 -11.19
C TYR A 571 17.15 -14.80 -11.13
N SER A 572 16.02 -14.24 -10.70
CA SER A 572 15.85 -12.84 -10.29
C SER A 572 15.36 -12.81 -8.86
N ALA A 573 16.11 -12.18 -7.96
CA ALA A 573 15.70 -11.93 -6.58
C ALA A 573 15.39 -10.44 -6.42
N GLN A 574 14.29 -10.13 -5.76
CA GLN A 574 13.89 -8.76 -5.44
C GLN A 574 13.58 -8.64 -3.96
N TRP A 575 14.13 -7.58 -3.35
CA TRP A 575 13.68 -7.11 -2.04
C TRP A 575 13.70 -5.58 -1.96
N ASN A 576 13.22 -4.94 -3.03
CA ASN A 576 13.33 -3.51 -3.31
C ASN A 576 14.77 -3.02 -3.52
N ASN A 577 15.64 -3.93 -3.95
CA ASN A 577 17.01 -3.59 -4.34
C ASN A 577 17.03 -2.88 -5.69
N LYS A 578 18.21 -2.36 -6.00
CA LYS A 578 18.53 -1.70 -7.26
C LYS A 578 18.08 -2.54 -8.46
N PRO A 579 17.39 -1.94 -9.46
CA PRO A 579 16.85 -2.71 -10.58
C PRO A 579 17.96 -3.25 -11.51
N ALA A 580 18.99 -2.45 -11.76
CA ALA A 580 20.09 -2.80 -12.67
C ALA A 580 21.41 -2.09 -12.32
N PRO A 581 22.54 -2.57 -12.85
CA PRO A 581 23.81 -1.84 -12.77
C PRO A 581 23.65 -0.43 -13.36
N GLU A 582 24.40 0.52 -12.81
CA GLU A 582 24.38 1.95 -13.19
C GLU A 582 23.07 2.73 -13.03
N TRP A 583 21.96 2.08 -12.64
CA TRP A 583 20.72 2.78 -12.39
C TRP A 583 20.83 3.75 -11.21
N ASN A 584 20.51 5.03 -11.43
CA ASN A 584 20.85 6.14 -10.53
C ASN A 584 19.65 7.03 -10.15
N ASN A 585 18.42 6.60 -10.44
CA ASN A 585 17.24 7.47 -10.34
C ASN A 585 16.43 7.32 -9.03
N GLY A 586 16.87 6.43 -8.14
CA GLY A 586 16.05 5.99 -7.00
C GLY A 586 15.90 7.02 -5.86
N ASP A 587 14.65 7.27 -5.43
CA ASP A 587 14.33 8.00 -4.19
C ASP A 587 15.03 7.36 -2.95
N LEU A 588 15.13 6.03 -2.91
CA LEU A 588 15.86 5.27 -1.87
C LEU A 588 17.24 4.80 -2.34
N SER A 589 17.92 5.53 -3.23
CA SER A 589 19.29 5.21 -3.68
C SER A 589 20.27 4.97 -2.52
N TYR A 590 20.10 5.69 -1.40
CA TYR A 590 20.89 5.49 -0.16
C TYR A 590 20.71 4.11 0.49
N SER A 591 19.70 3.33 0.08
CA SER A 591 19.53 1.95 0.54
C SER A 591 20.14 0.94 -0.44
N TRP A 592 20.35 1.33 -1.70
CA TRP A 592 20.97 0.50 -2.74
C TRP A 592 22.48 0.49 -2.59
N GLY A 593 22.95 -0.10 -1.50
CA GLY A 593 24.36 -0.31 -1.20
C GLY A 593 24.80 -1.77 -1.39
N THR A 594 26.11 -1.98 -1.33
CA THR A 594 26.74 -3.32 -1.36
C THR A 594 26.18 -4.27 -0.28
N ASP A 595 25.57 -3.73 0.76
CA ASP A 595 25.07 -4.42 1.95
C ASP A 595 23.55 -4.57 2.04
N HIS A 596 22.88 -4.53 0.89
CA HIS A 596 21.44 -4.62 0.82
C HIS A 596 20.87 -5.98 1.28
N ARG A 597 19.69 -5.96 1.91
CA ARG A 597 18.99 -7.13 2.47
C ARG A 597 18.68 -8.25 1.48
N VAL A 598 18.49 -7.94 0.20
CA VAL A 598 18.24 -8.96 -0.87
C VAL A 598 19.37 -9.98 -0.93
N GLN A 599 20.57 -9.60 -0.47
CA GLN A 599 21.70 -10.50 -0.40
C GLN A 599 21.35 -11.77 0.38
N ARG A 600 20.48 -11.72 1.41
CA ARG A 600 20.09 -12.94 2.13
C ARG A 600 19.36 -13.93 1.22
N ILE A 601 18.41 -13.47 0.40
CA ILE A 601 17.70 -14.30 -0.59
C ILE A 601 18.70 -14.86 -1.60
N ILE A 602 19.56 -14.00 -2.16
CA ILE A 602 20.59 -14.40 -3.15
C ILE A 602 21.49 -15.49 -2.57
N ASN A 603 22.01 -15.29 -1.36
CA ASN A 603 22.91 -16.24 -0.71
C ASN A 603 22.22 -17.59 -0.50
N THR A 604 20.99 -17.60 0.00
CA THR A 604 20.26 -18.84 0.21
C THR A 604 20.11 -19.60 -1.11
N VAL A 605 19.74 -18.92 -2.19
CA VAL A 605 19.62 -19.53 -3.53
C VAL A 605 20.96 -20.05 -4.05
N GLU A 606 22.02 -19.24 -4.04
CA GLU A 606 23.36 -19.64 -4.49
C GLU A 606 23.89 -20.85 -3.70
N GLN A 607 23.63 -20.88 -2.40
CA GLN A 607 24.04 -22.00 -1.55
C GLN A 607 23.30 -23.30 -1.89
N ARG A 608 22.01 -23.23 -2.26
CA ARG A 608 21.27 -24.40 -2.75
C ARG A 608 21.82 -24.88 -4.09
N LEU A 609 22.12 -23.96 -5.00
CA LEU A 609 22.78 -24.27 -6.28
C LEU A 609 24.14 -24.93 -6.06
N ASP A 610 24.98 -24.43 -5.16
CA ASP A 610 26.30 -24.99 -4.87
C ASP A 610 26.23 -26.40 -4.22
N ARG A 611 25.29 -26.61 -3.30
CA ARG A 611 25.15 -27.88 -2.55
C ARG A 611 24.44 -28.97 -3.36
N ASN A 612 23.34 -28.60 -4.02
CA ASN A 612 22.41 -29.54 -4.63
C ASN A 612 22.48 -29.53 -6.16
N GLY A 613 23.05 -28.49 -6.77
CA GLY A 613 23.09 -28.29 -8.22
C GLY A 613 21.80 -27.75 -8.83
N ALA A 614 20.76 -27.54 -8.02
CA ALA A 614 19.45 -27.06 -8.44
C ALA A 614 18.67 -26.47 -7.25
N VAL A 615 17.65 -25.68 -7.55
CA VAL A 615 16.66 -25.14 -6.58
C VAL A 615 15.37 -25.95 -6.66
N SER A 616 14.84 -26.38 -5.52
CA SER A 616 13.56 -27.07 -5.43
C SER A 616 12.42 -26.09 -5.11
N TYR A 617 11.18 -26.53 -5.32
CA TYR A 617 10.00 -25.75 -4.93
C TYR A 617 9.93 -25.51 -3.40
N GLU A 618 10.39 -26.47 -2.60
CA GLU A 618 10.44 -26.32 -1.13
C GLU A 618 11.50 -25.31 -0.68
N ASP A 619 12.60 -25.16 -1.43
CA ASP A 619 13.63 -24.15 -1.14
C ASP A 619 13.03 -22.71 -1.17
N LEU A 620 11.94 -22.47 -1.91
CA LEU A 620 11.26 -21.18 -1.87
C LEU A 620 10.65 -20.87 -0.50
N LYS A 621 10.08 -21.88 0.17
CA LYS A 621 9.49 -21.75 1.50
C LYS A 621 10.57 -21.62 2.56
N ASP A 622 11.67 -22.38 2.41
CA ASP A 622 12.87 -22.22 3.24
C ASP A 622 13.39 -20.78 3.20
N VAL A 623 13.41 -20.13 2.03
CA VAL A 623 13.79 -18.71 1.90
C VAL A 623 12.87 -17.83 2.73
N VAL A 624 11.54 -18.01 2.67
CA VAL A 624 10.57 -17.20 3.44
C VAL A 624 10.75 -17.41 4.94
N TYR A 625 10.95 -18.64 5.40
CA TYR A 625 11.25 -18.92 6.81
C TYR A 625 12.54 -18.24 7.28
N ASP A 626 13.60 -18.39 6.49
CA ASP A 626 14.91 -17.86 6.80
C ASP A 626 14.92 -16.33 6.91
N ILE A 627 14.35 -15.64 5.93
CA ILE A 627 14.30 -14.17 5.93
C ILE A 627 13.36 -13.63 7.01
N SER A 628 12.38 -14.42 7.48
CA SER A 628 11.44 -13.99 8.50
C SER A 628 12.12 -13.67 9.83
N PHE A 629 13.17 -14.42 10.18
CA PHE A 629 13.83 -14.33 11.49
C PHE A 629 15.29 -13.88 11.42
N THR A 630 15.95 -13.94 10.27
CA THR A 630 17.36 -13.51 10.17
C THR A 630 17.51 -12.02 10.51
N ASP A 631 18.39 -11.70 11.47
CA ASP A 631 18.84 -10.33 11.68
C ASP A 631 19.80 -9.91 10.55
N LEU A 632 19.29 -9.08 9.65
CA LEU A 632 19.99 -8.64 8.43
C LEU A 632 21.23 -7.78 8.71
N ARG A 633 21.45 -7.31 9.95
CA ARG A 633 22.68 -6.60 10.33
C ARG A 633 23.78 -7.63 10.64
N SER A 634 23.42 -8.67 11.38
CA SER A 634 24.38 -9.66 11.85
C SER A 634 25.08 -10.43 10.72
N ILE A 635 24.45 -10.55 9.54
CA ILE A 635 25.05 -11.26 8.38
C ILE A 635 26.32 -10.60 7.83
N ARG A 636 26.57 -9.32 8.14
CA ARG A 636 27.72 -8.56 7.65
C ARG A 636 28.57 -7.96 8.75
N TYR A 637 27.93 -7.46 9.81
CA TYR A 637 28.62 -6.66 10.82
C TYR A 637 29.08 -7.45 12.04
N LYS A 638 28.47 -8.61 12.31
CA LYS A 638 28.77 -9.38 13.53
C LYS A 638 30.25 -9.79 13.56
N ASP A 639 30.78 -10.27 12.43
CA ASP A 639 32.19 -10.68 12.31
C ASP A 639 33.18 -9.53 12.59
N HIS A 640 32.83 -8.29 12.20
CA HIS A 640 33.64 -7.11 12.50
C HIS A 640 33.67 -6.84 14.00
N LEU A 641 32.53 -6.92 14.68
CA LEU A 641 32.46 -6.76 16.13
C LEU A 641 33.24 -7.87 16.84
N GLU A 642 33.07 -9.13 16.44
CA GLU A 642 33.79 -10.25 17.02
C GLU A 642 35.30 -10.09 16.89
N SER A 643 35.77 -9.71 15.70
CA SER A 643 37.19 -9.48 15.41
C SER A 643 37.77 -8.37 16.30
N ALA A 644 37.06 -7.24 16.44
CA ALA A 644 37.49 -6.13 17.30
C ALA A 644 37.56 -6.53 18.79
N LEU A 645 36.71 -7.47 19.22
CA LEU A 645 36.66 -7.94 20.61
C LEU A 645 37.74 -8.99 20.94
N GLU A 646 38.41 -9.62 19.96
CA GLU A 646 39.40 -10.69 20.22
C GLU A 646 40.57 -10.26 21.11
N GLU A 647 41.08 -9.05 20.88
CA GLU A 647 42.23 -8.49 21.61
C GLU A 647 41.80 -7.40 22.63
N ALA A 648 40.50 -7.18 22.80
CA ALA A 648 39.96 -6.20 23.71
C ALA A 648 40.18 -6.62 25.17
N ASN A 649 40.52 -5.66 26.03
CA ASN A 649 40.57 -5.90 27.47
C ASN A 649 39.14 -5.85 28.04
N LEU A 650 38.54 -7.03 28.21
CA LEU A 650 37.17 -7.20 28.68
C LEU A 650 37.09 -7.60 30.16
N THR A 651 36.03 -7.14 30.84
CA THR A 651 35.64 -7.64 32.17
C THR A 651 35.07 -9.06 32.07
N GLU A 652 34.85 -9.74 33.21
CA GLU A 652 34.23 -11.07 33.22
C GLU A 652 32.82 -11.05 32.62
N THR A 653 32.01 -10.04 32.95
CA THR A 653 30.67 -9.86 32.37
C THR A 653 30.73 -9.59 30.87
N GLU A 654 31.62 -8.70 30.42
CA GLU A 654 31.82 -8.40 28.99
C GLU A 654 32.27 -9.64 28.20
N GLU A 655 33.15 -10.47 28.76
CA GLU A 655 33.60 -11.70 28.12
C GLU A 655 32.48 -12.75 27.99
N LEU A 656 31.61 -12.85 29.00
CA LEU A 656 30.41 -13.70 28.92
C LEU A 656 29.43 -13.16 27.87
N ALA A 657 29.19 -11.85 27.82
CA ALA A 657 28.34 -11.23 26.81
C ALA A 657 28.88 -11.44 25.38
N ARG A 658 30.20 -11.36 25.20
CA ARG A 658 30.86 -11.65 23.91
C ARG A 658 30.59 -13.08 23.47
N GLN A 659 30.63 -14.04 24.41
CA GLN A 659 30.33 -15.44 24.11
C GLN A 659 28.87 -15.66 23.70
N GLU A 660 27.92 -14.95 24.31
CA GLU A 660 26.51 -15.02 23.90
C GLU A 660 26.31 -14.48 22.47
N VAL A 661 26.94 -13.36 22.11
CA VAL A 661 26.89 -12.82 20.74
C VAL A 661 27.54 -13.81 19.76
N ALA A 662 28.70 -14.37 20.11
CA ALA A 662 29.42 -15.29 19.23
C ALA A 662 28.65 -16.59 18.95
N ASN A 663 28.01 -17.15 19.97
CA ASN A 663 27.26 -18.40 19.85
C ASN A 663 25.85 -18.22 19.23
N TRP A 664 25.36 -16.98 19.11
CA TRP A 664 24.07 -16.71 18.50
C TRP A 664 24.09 -16.95 17.00
N ASP A 665 23.02 -17.56 16.49
CA ASP A 665 22.87 -18.09 15.14
C ASP A 665 22.36 -17.08 14.10
N HIS A 666 22.37 -15.79 14.43
CA HIS A 666 21.86 -14.69 13.60
C HIS A 666 20.33 -14.55 13.58
N PHE A 667 19.58 -15.42 14.26
CA PHE A 667 18.12 -15.40 14.24
C PHE A 667 17.55 -14.55 15.38
N ALA A 668 16.77 -13.53 15.03
CA ALA A 668 15.85 -12.85 15.92
C ALA A 668 14.56 -13.68 16.09
N GLN A 669 14.70 -14.95 16.44
CA GLN A 669 13.58 -15.86 16.70
C GLN A 669 13.44 -16.08 18.21
N ALA A 670 12.30 -15.68 18.77
CA ALA A 670 12.04 -15.93 20.19
C ALA A 670 11.60 -17.37 20.45
N ASP A 671 11.76 -17.83 21.69
CA ASP A 671 11.32 -19.17 22.09
C ASP A 671 9.78 -19.30 22.15
N GLY A 672 9.30 -20.55 22.17
CA GLY A 672 7.86 -20.89 22.13
C GLY A 672 7.43 -21.50 20.79
N GLU A 673 6.28 -22.18 20.77
CA GLU A 673 5.72 -22.75 19.52
C GLU A 673 5.20 -21.65 18.57
N ASP A 674 4.85 -20.48 19.12
CA ASP A 674 4.31 -19.30 18.40
C ASP A 674 5.36 -18.20 18.20
N ASN A 675 6.61 -18.42 18.62
CA ASN A 675 7.72 -17.45 18.61
C ASN A 675 7.41 -16.13 19.37
N LYS A 676 6.56 -16.16 20.41
CA LYS A 676 6.20 -14.95 21.20
C LYS A 676 6.88 -14.88 22.57
N GLY A 677 7.80 -15.78 22.86
CA GLY A 677 8.51 -15.84 24.14
C GLY A 677 9.63 -14.80 24.24
N LEU A 678 10.83 -15.27 24.57
CA LEU A 678 12.00 -14.42 24.76
C LEU A 678 13.00 -14.59 23.62
N TYR A 679 13.58 -13.49 23.13
CA TYR A 679 14.69 -13.55 22.18
C TYR A 679 15.95 -14.18 22.80
N PRO A 680 16.89 -14.71 21.98
CA PRO A 680 18.18 -15.20 22.47
C PRO A 680 19.03 -14.07 23.07
N ALA A 681 19.83 -14.37 24.09
CA ALA A 681 20.67 -13.37 24.75
C ALA A 681 21.65 -12.68 23.80
N GLY A 682 22.25 -13.44 22.87
CA GLY A 682 23.14 -12.88 21.86
C GLY A 682 22.44 -11.86 20.95
N TYR A 683 21.19 -12.10 20.54
CA TYR A 683 20.40 -11.11 19.81
C TYR A 683 20.11 -9.87 20.66
N THR A 684 19.70 -10.05 21.93
CA THR A 684 19.43 -8.92 22.83
C THR A 684 20.66 -8.02 22.99
N ILE A 685 21.84 -8.61 23.19
CA ILE A 685 23.11 -7.87 23.31
C ILE A 685 23.49 -7.20 21.99
N TRP A 686 23.35 -7.91 20.86
CA TRP A 686 23.58 -7.37 19.52
C TRP A 686 22.68 -6.17 19.23
N ASN A 687 21.38 -6.30 19.50
CA ASN A 687 20.38 -5.26 19.27
C ASN A 687 20.64 -4.01 20.10
N ALA A 688 21.13 -4.16 21.33
CA ALA A 688 21.56 -3.04 22.18
C ALA A 688 22.90 -2.41 21.72
N THR A 689 23.79 -3.21 21.15
CA THR A 689 25.13 -2.78 20.71
C THR A 689 25.08 -2.00 19.39
N PHE A 690 24.34 -2.48 18.41
CA PHE A 690 24.37 -1.95 17.05
C PHE A 690 24.07 -0.44 16.90
N PRO A 691 23.01 0.13 17.52
CA PRO A 691 22.78 1.58 17.42
C PRO A 691 23.92 2.40 18.04
N LYS A 692 24.63 1.84 19.03
CA LYS A 692 25.81 2.49 19.62
C LYS A 692 27.02 2.43 18.67
N ILE A 693 27.15 1.40 17.84
CA ILE A 693 28.20 1.36 16.79
C ILE A 693 28.07 2.57 15.88
N LEU A 694 26.85 2.86 15.40
CA LEU A 694 26.60 4.03 14.55
C LEU A 694 26.93 5.33 15.28
N GLN A 695 26.55 5.44 16.55
CA GLN A 695 26.83 6.62 17.35
C GLN A 695 28.33 6.85 17.53
N GLU A 696 29.08 5.82 17.94
CA GLU A 696 30.53 5.92 18.18
C GLU A 696 31.32 6.18 16.89
N ILE A 697 30.83 5.75 15.73
CA ILE A 697 31.50 5.97 14.43
C ILE A 697 31.15 7.32 13.81
N PHE A 698 29.90 7.77 13.89
CA PHE A 698 29.44 8.92 13.10
C PHE A 698 29.12 10.18 13.92
N ALA A 699 28.81 10.08 15.21
CA ALA A 699 28.28 11.23 15.93
C ALA A 699 29.26 12.42 16.02
N ASP A 700 30.56 12.16 16.15
CA ASP A 700 31.58 13.20 16.26
C ASP A 700 31.77 13.99 14.95
N ASP A 701 31.74 13.31 13.79
CA ASP A 701 31.87 13.94 12.47
C ASP A 701 30.63 14.75 12.07
N PHE A 702 29.44 14.23 12.40
CA PHE A 702 28.18 14.88 12.05
C PHE A 702 27.77 15.98 13.07
N GLY A 703 28.20 15.87 14.33
CA GLY A 703 27.85 16.81 15.39
C GLY A 703 26.33 16.93 15.56
N ASP A 704 25.82 18.16 15.60
CA ASP A 704 24.37 18.43 15.73
C ASP A 704 23.57 17.91 14.52
N ALA A 705 24.22 17.61 13.38
CA ALA A 705 23.57 17.02 12.22
C ALA A 705 23.44 15.49 12.30
N TYR A 706 23.93 14.83 13.36
CA TYR A 706 23.82 13.38 13.51
C TYR A 706 22.37 12.90 13.59
N GLY A 707 21.51 13.59 14.34
CA GLY A 707 20.07 13.29 14.39
C GLY A 707 19.43 13.25 13.00
N PRO A 708 19.51 14.32 12.20
CA PRO A 708 18.98 14.33 10.83
C PRO A 708 19.63 13.27 9.93
N ALA A 709 20.96 13.12 10.00
CA ALA A 709 21.71 12.14 9.20
C ALA A 709 21.38 10.69 9.59
N SER A 710 20.95 10.45 10.83
CA SER A 710 20.67 9.11 11.36
C SER A 710 19.57 8.38 10.59
N PHE A 711 18.71 9.10 9.86
CA PHE A 711 17.76 8.49 8.95
C PHE A 711 18.47 7.70 7.83
N PHE A 712 19.45 8.33 7.18
CA PHE A 712 20.27 7.72 6.13
C PHE A 712 21.27 6.70 6.71
N LEU A 713 21.75 6.92 7.94
CA LEU A 713 22.60 5.97 8.68
C LEU A 713 21.81 4.86 9.41
N SER A 714 20.47 4.86 9.35
CA SER A 714 19.61 4.14 10.29
C SER A 714 19.89 2.63 10.34
N TYR A 715 19.89 2.06 11.54
CA TYR A 715 20.38 0.71 11.82
C TYR A 715 19.56 -0.46 11.28
N ARG A 716 18.33 -0.25 10.75
CA ARG A 716 17.36 -1.35 10.58
C ARG A 716 17.74 -2.44 9.57
N TYR A 717 18.59 -2.16 8.57
CA TYR A 717 18.93 -3.13 7.50
C TYR A 717 20.41 -3.29 7.16
N GLY A 718 21.33 -2.74 7.96
CA GLY A 718 22.68 -2.49 7.46
C GLY A 718 22.71 -1.31 6.50
N ARG A 719 23.79 -0.53 6.55
CA ARG A 719 24.01 0.64 5.69
C ARG A 719 25.34 0.61 4.97
N GLY A 720 25.28 1.05 3.71
CA GLY A 720 26.43 1.15 2.82
C GLY A 720 27.54 2.00 3.42
N THR A 721 27.21 3.14 4.04
CA THR A 721 28.20 4.02 4.69
C THR A 721 28.95 3.29 5.81
N LEU A 722 28.26 2.55 6.69
CA LEU A 722 28.92 1.78 7.74
C LEU A 722 29.79 0.66 7.15
N MET A 723 29.33 -0.04 6.11
CA MET A 723 30.15 -1.06 5.45
C MET A 723 31.40 -0.47 4.79
N ARG A 724 31.34 0.73 4.20
CA ARG A 724 32.50 1.41 3.62
C ARG A 724 33.54 1.77 4.68
N VAL A 725 33.09 2.13 5.88
CA VAL A 725 33.97 2.39 7.02
C VAL A 725 34.60 1.10 7.56
N LEU A 726 33.80 0.05 7.75
CA LEU A 726 34.26 -1.19 8.37
C LEU A 726 35.04 -2.10 7.41
N ASN A 727 34.78 -1.99 6.11
CA ASN A 727 35.34 -2.88 5.10
C ASN A 727 35.55 -2.18 3.74
N PRO A 728 36.39 -1.13 3.69
CA PRO A 728 36.58 -0.33 2.47
C PRO A 728 37.07 -1.16 1.28
N ASP A 729 37.84 -2.23 1.53
CA ASP A 729 38.36 -3.13 0.49
C ASP A 729 37.26 -4.00 -0.17
N GLN A 730 36.06 -4.09 0.42
CA GLN A 730 34.92 -4.85 -0.11
C GLN A 730 33.79 -3.97 -0.64
N THR A 731 33.96 -2.65 -0.64
CA THR A 731 32.96 -1.70 -1.15
C THR A 731 33.49 -0.98 -2.37
N ALA A 732 32.61 -0.66 -3.33
CA ALA A 732 33.00 -0.02 -4.59
C ALA A 732 33.30 1.49 -4.45
N MET A 733 32.95 2.09 -3.31
CA MET A 733 33.03 3.53 -3.07
C MET A 733 33.77 3.82 -1.77
N ASP A 734 34.62 4.84 -1.80
CA ASP A 734 35.27 5.40 -0.62
C ASP A 734 34.33 6.37 0.12
N THR A 735 34.60 6.64 1.41
CA THR A 735 33.98 7.75 2.15
C THR A 735 34.78 9.04 2.00
N ALA A 736 34.09 10.18 1.96
CA ALA A 736 34.69 11.52 1.95
C ALA A 736 35.26 11.93 3.32
N ALA A 737 34.81 11.31 4.41
CA ALA A 737 35.38 11.44 5.75
C ALA A 737 36.12 10.17 6.21
N ASP A 738 37.08 10.33 7.11
CA ASP A 738 37.68 9.22 7.87
C ASP A 738 36.92 9.05 9.19
N TYR A 739 35.76 8.39 9.14
CA TYR A 739 34.88 8.18 10.30
C TYR A 739 35.47 7.23 11.36
N ALA A 740 36.54 6.52 11.04
CA ALA A 740 37.14 5.53 11.93
C ALA A 740 38.38 6.06 12.67
N ASP A 741 38.81 7.30 12.41
CA ASP A 741 40.10 7.83 12.88
C ASP A 741 41.27 6.84 12.65
N GLY A 742 41.22 6.13 11.52
CA GLY A 742 42.15 5.08 11.12
C GLY A 742 41.83 3.63 11.55
N SER A 743 41.03 3.37 12.59
CA SER A 743 40.59 2.00 12.94
C SER A 743 39.25 1.99 13.68
N PRO A 744 38.24 1.25 13.18
CA PRO A 744 36.92 1.21 13.80
C PRO A 744 36.86 0.36 15.08
N ASP A 745 37.92 -0.41 15.39
CA ASP A 745 37.92 -1.39 16.47
C ASP A 745 37.64 -0.75 17.84
N GLU A 746 38.20 0.44 18.10
CA GLU A 746 37.97 1.14 19.37
C GLU A 746 36.50 1.57 19.52
N ALA A 747 35.88 2.06 18.44
CA ALA A 747 34.46 2.42 18.42
C ALA A 747 33.57 1.19 18.62
N LEU A 748 33.86 0.07 17.93
CA LEU A 748 33.13 -1.19 18.08
C LEU A 748 33.20 -1.75 19.52
N VAL A 749 34.40 -1.76 20.10
CA VAL A 749 34.62 -2.21 21.49
C VAL A 749 33.90 -1.28 22.48
N THR A 750 33.94 0.03 22.25
CA THR A 750 33.27 1.02 23.12
C THR A 750 31.76 0.87 23.07
N ALA A 751 31.18 0.76 21.86
CA ALA A 751 29.76 0.50 21.65
C ALA A 751 29.29 -0.75 22.39
N PHE A 752 30.03 -1.86 22.27
CA PHE A 752 29.73 -3.12 22.96
C PHE A 752 29.78 -2.96 24.49
N LYS A 753 30.83 -2.34 25.03
CA LYS A 753 30.96 -2.12 26.47
C LYS A 753 29.85 -1.26 27.03
N ASN A 754 29.46 -0.20 26.31
CA ASN A 754 28.36 0.67 26.68
C ASN A 754 27.03 -0.10 26.70
N ALA A 755 26.77 -0.97 25.72
CA ALA A 755 25.59 -1.82 25.69
C ALA A 755 25.58 -2.86 26.82
N VAL A 756 26.72 -3.51 27.08
CA VAL A 756 26.84 -4.48 28.19
C VAL A 756 26.62 -3.82 29.54
N ALA A 757 27.18 -2.62 29.76
CA ALA A 757 26.98 -1.88 31.00
C ALA A 757 25.49 -1.51 31.21
N GLU A 758 24.81 -1.08 30.14
CA GLU A 758 23.37 -0.77 30.19
C GLU A 758 22.54 -2.02 30.50
N LEU A 759 22.83 -3.15 29.88
CA LEU A 759 22.13 -4.42 30.13
C LEU A 759 22.40 -4.97 31.52
N ASP A 760 23.63 -4.84 32.04
CA ASP A 760 23.99 -5.25 33.42
C ASP A 760 23.25 -4.43 34.48
N GLU A 761 22.90 -3.17 34.19
CA GLU A 761 22.05 -2.34 35.05
C GLU A 761 20.56 -2.75 34.98
N GLN A 762 20.10 -3.23 33.83
CA GLN A 762 18.70 -3.59 33.58
C GLN A 762 18.34 -5.00 34.09
N TYR A 763 19.27 -5.95 34.01
CA TYR A 763 19.01 -7.36 34.26
C TYR A 763 19.72 -7.88 35.51
N ASP A 764 19.00 -8.61 36.35
CA ASP A 764 19.60 -9.43 37.40
C ASP A 764 20.17 -10.74 36.80
N GLY A 765 21.47 -11.01 36.95
CA GLY A 765 22.06 -12.30 36.58
C GLY A 765 23.28 -12.18 35.67
N MET A 766 23.60 -13.27 34.96
CA MET A 766 24.71 -13.33 34.00
C MET A 766 24.19 -13.02 32.59
N PRO A 767 25.05 -12.64 31.62
CA PRO A 767 24.63 -12.32 30.26
C PRO A 767 23.73 -13.35 29.56
N ALA A 768 23.91 -14.65 29.83
CA ALA A 768 23.04 -15.71 29.33
C ALA A 768 21.54 -15.57 29.71
N SER A 769 21.22 -14.78 30.74
CA SER A 769 19.84 -14.46 31.15
C SER A 769 19.31 -13.13 30.62
N TRP A 770 20.12 -12.33 29.93
CA TRP A 770 19.71 -11.04 29.37
C TRP A 770 18.91 -11.26 28.09
N ARG A 771 17.62 -11.53 28.26
CA ARG A 771 16.70 -11.83 27.17
C ARG A 771 15.54 -10.85 27.20
N THR A 772 15.19 -10.29 26.04
CA THR A 772 14.05 -9.40 25.87
C THR A 772 12.83 -10.17 25.37
N GLU A 773 11.63 -9.67 25.67
CA GLU A 773 10.40 -10.17 25.06
C GLU A 773 10.45 -9.99 23.54
N ALA A 774 9.81 -10.91 22.81
CA ALA A 774 9.66 -10.82 21.38
C ALA A 774 8.92 -9.53 21.00
N ASP A 775 9.37 -8.88 19.92
CA ASP A 775 8.54 -7.86 19.27
C ASP A 775 7.34 -8.56 18.64
N LEU A 776 6.17 -7.96 18.75
CA LEU A 776 4.95 -8.50 18.20
C LEU A 776 4.41 -7.57 17.11
N HIS A 777 3.85 -8.17 16.05
CA HIS A 777 3.11 -7.45 15.03
C HIS A 777 1.61 -7.68 15.24
N GLY A 778 0.85 -6.58 15.44
CA GLY A 778 -0.59 -6.61 15.60
C GLY A 778 -1.34 -6.63 14.26
N PHE A 779 -2.32 -7.53 14.13
CA PHE A 779 -3.29 -7.45 13.03
C PHE A 779 -4.32 -6.37 13.33
N ASN A 780 -4.01 -5.13 12.92
CA ASN A 780 -4.77 -3.95 13.35
C ASN A 780 -6.11 -3.83 12.60
N ASN A 781 -7.13 -3.28 13.26
CA ASN A 781 -8.47 -3.11 12.68
C ASN A 781 -8.61 -1.85 11.82
N MET A 782 -7.61 -1.63 10.98
CA MET A 782 -7.47 -0.46 10.12
C MET A 782 -7.52 -0.91 8.67
N ALA A 783 -8.20 -0.15 7.82
CA ALA A 783 -8.06 -0.28 6.38
C ALA A 783 -6.69 0.29 5.93
N LEU A 784 -6.38 0.12 4.64
CA LEU A 784 -5.25 0.84 4.01
C LEU A 784 -5.39 2.35 4.29
N PHE A 785 -4.26 3.04 4.52
CA PHE A 785 -4.18 4.44 4.94
C PHE A 785 -4.67 4.75 6.36
N GLY A 786 -4.96 3.73 7.17
CA GLY A 786 -5.22 3.93 8.58
C GLY A 786 -6.64 4.38 8.92
N MET A 787 -7.63 4.14 8.06
CA MET A 787 -9.03 4.40 8.41
C MET A 787 -9.60 3.25 9.26
N PRO A 788 -10.33 3.53 10.35
CA PRO A 788 -10.88 2.48 11.21
C PRO A 788 -11.97 1.67 10.50
N ILE A 789 -11.79 0.35 10.42
CA ILE A 789 -12.72 -0.53 9.68
C ILE A 789 -13.85 -1.08 10.55
N GLY A 790 -13.77 -0.88 11.87
CA GLY A 790 -14.82 -1.26 12.82
C GLY A 790 -14.91 -2.77 13.09
N VAL A 791 -13.79 -3.47 12.89
CA VAL A 791 -13.65 -4.92 13.02
C VAL A 791 -12.84 -5.26 14.29
N THR A 792 -13.01 -6.47 14.83
CA THR A 792 -12.17 -6.95 15.94
C THR A 792 -10.82 -7.41 15.38
N SER A 793 -9.72 -6.94 15.96
CA SER A 793 -8.37 -7.42 15.61
C SER A 793 -8.26 -8.94 15.75
N ALA A 794 -7.57 -9.58 14.79
CA ALA A 794 -7.24 -11.00 14.87
C ALA A 794 -6.17 -11.33 15.93
N GLY A 795 -5.58 -10.31 16.56
CA GLY A 795 -4.56 -10.44 17.60
C GLY A 795 -3.15 -10.20 17.08
N ASP A 796 -2.18 -10.51 17.94
CA ASP A 796 -0.77 -10.24 17.67
C ASP A 796 -0.04 -11.52 17.27
N THR A 797 0.92 -11.41 16.36
CA THR A 797 1.85 -12.48 15.95
C THR A 797 3.27 -12.09 16.29
N ALA A 798 4.20 -13.05 16.31
CA ALA A 798 5.61 -12.73 16.42
C ALA A 798 6.05 -11.83 15.25
N GLN A 799 6.91 -10.85 15.51
CA GLN A 799 7.45 -10.01 14.45
C GLN A 799 8.26 -10.88 13.48
N MET A 800 7.82 -10.93 12.23
CA MET A 800 8.49 -11.63 11.14
C MET A 800 8.72 -10.67 9.99
N ASN A 801 9.85 -10.78 9.30
CA ASN A 801 10.09 -10.05 8.05
C ASN A 801 9.49 -10.83 6.87
N ARG A 802 8.18 -11.07 6.96
CA ARG A 802 7.36 -11.89 6.06
C ARG A 802 6.39 -11.03 5.27
N GLY A 803 5.91 -11.57 4.13
CA GLY A 803 4.85 -10.96 3.32
C GLY A 803 3.53 -10.80 4.07
N THR A 804 2.75 -9.78 3.71
CA THR A 804 1.32 -9.66 4.06
C THR A 804 0.53 -10.85 3.52
N GLU A 805 0.90 -11.29 2.32
CA GLU A 805 0.59 -12.59 1.77
C GLU A 805 1.90 -13.28 1.39
N ASN A 806 1.87 -14.59 1.25
CA ASN A 806 2.89 -15.31 0.49
C ASN A 806 2.22 -16.27 -0.47
N HIS A 807 2.77 -16.37 -1.67
CA HIS A 807 2.41 -17.39 -2.64
C HIS A 807 3.65 -18.01 -3.28
N PHE A 808 3.52 -19.27 -3.63
CA PHE A 808 4.55 -20.07 -4.26
C PHE A 808 3.92 -20.78 -5.45
N VAL A 809 4.59 -20.74 -6.60
CA VAL A 809 4.08 -21.37 -7.81
C VAL A 809 5.21 -22.11 -8.51
N ARG A 810 4.96 -23.37 -8.84
CA ARG A 810 5.73 -24.13 -9.84
C ARG A 810 4.92 -24.15 -11.12
N LEU A 811 5.43 -23.49 -12.16
CA LEU A 811 4.72 -23.34 -13.42
C LEU A 811 5.08 -24.47 -14.37
N SER A 812 4.11 -25.34 -14.61
CA SER A 812 4.19 -26.40 -15.60
C SER A 812 2.86 -26.47 -16.38
N GLU A 813 2.68 -27.47 -17.25
CA GLU A 813 1.37 -27.77 -17.84
C GLU A 813 0.30 -28.16 -16.79
N ASP A 814 0.74 -28.56 -15.59
CA ASP A 814 -0.06 -28.87 -14.41
C ASP A 814 0.53 -28.09 -13.22
N PRO A 815 0.17 -26.80 -13.05
CA PRO A 815 0.81 -25.93 -12.07
C PRO A 815 0.56 -26.42 -10.64
N THR A 816 1.54 -26.25 -9.76
CA THR A 816 1.35 -26.43 -8.32
C THR A 816 1.49 -25.09 -7.66
N ALA A 817 0.48 -24.67 -6.91
CA ALA A 817 0.45 -23.36 -6.28
C ALA A 817 -0.06 -23.46 -4.85
N GLU A 818 0.62 -22.77 -3.93
CA GLU A 818 0.21 -22.62 -2.55
C GLU A 818 0.27 -21.16 -2.14
N ASN A 819 -0.59 -20.74 -1.23
CA ASN A 819 -0.57 -19.40 -0.67
C ASN A 819 -1.02 -19.34 0.80
N ILE A 820 -0.92 -18.14 1.36
CA ILE A 820 -1.55 -17.76 2.62
C ILE A 820 -1.88 -16.25 2.60
N LEU A 821 -3.08 -15.90 3.05
CA LEU A 821 -3.54 -14.52 3.22
C LEU A 821 -4.10 -14.35 4.65
N PRO A 822 -3.25 -14.13 5.66
CA PRO A 822 -3.71 -13.91 7.02
C PRO A 822 -4.41 -12.55 7.18
N PRO A 823 -5.31 -12.39 8.17
CA PRO A 823 -5.77 -13.44 9.07
C PRO A 823 -6.89 -14.28 8.43
N GLY A 824 -7.57 -13.80 7.40
CA GLY A 824 -8.65 -14.48 6.68
C GLY A 824 -9.19 -13.61 5.54
N ASN A 825 -10.11 -14.14 4.72
CA ASN A 825 -10.59 -13.44 3.52
C ASN A 825 -11.86 -12.60 3.75
N ASP A 826 -12.55 -12.72 4.89
CA ASP A 826 -13.80 -12.02 5.20
C ASP A 826 -13.58 -10.80 6.12
N GLY A 827 -14.23 -9.69 5.79
CA GLY A 827 -14.22 -8.45 6.55
C GLY A 827 -15.58 -8.02 7.08
N TYR A 828 -16.62 -8.83 6.92
CA TYR A 828 -17.97 -8.50 7.35
C TYR A 828 -18.15 -8.63 8.87
N VAL A 829 -18.81 -7.63 9.46
CA VAL A 829 -19.23 -7.63 10.86
C VAL A 829 -20.71 -7.31 10.93
N ALA A 830 -21.48 -8.24 11.50
CA ALA A 830 -22.90 -8.08 11.72
C ALA A 830 -23.16 -6.97 12.78
N PRO A 831 -24.34 -6.34 12.78
CA PRO A 831 -24.68 -5.29 13.76
C PRO A 831 -24.53 -5.67 15.23
N ASP A 832 -24.67 -6.96 15.57
CA ASP A 832 -24.46 -7.47 16.92
C ASP A 832 -22.98 -7.61 17.31
N GLY A 833 -22.07 -7.36 16.36
CA GLY A 833 -20.62 -7.42 16.53
C GLY A 833 -19.99 -8.78 16.22
N SER A 834 -20.77 -9.77 15.78
CA SER A 834 -20.22 -11.05 15.32
C SER A 834 -19.52 -10.92 13.96
N THR A 835 -18.38 -11.60 13.83
CA THR A 835 -17.59 -11.72 12.59
C THR A 835 -17.99 -13.00 11.85
N GLY A 836 -17.72 -13.06 10.54
CA GLY A 836 -17.90 -14.27 9.74
C GLY A 836 -16.89 -15.37 10.08
N GLU A 837 -17.07 -16.55 9.46
CA GLU A 837 -16.24 -17.74 9.69
C GLU A 837 -14.80 -17.55 9.20
N HIS A 838 -14.61 -16.81 8.11
CA HIS A 838 -13.32 -16.62 7.43
C HIS A 838 -12.63 -15.30 7.81
N HIS A 839 -12.88 -14.83 9.04
CA HIS A 839 -12.33 -13.60 9.59
C HIS A 839 -10.86 -13.75 10.00
N ASP A 840 -10.51 -14.87 10.63
CA ASP A 840 -9.15 -15.15 11.15
C ASP A 840 -8.69 -16.61 11.02
N ASP A 841 -9.32 -17.38 10.15
CA ASP A 841 -9.10 -18.83 9.97
C ASP A 841 -7.73 -19.20 9.36
N GLN A 842 -7.02 -18.25 8.77
CA GLN A 842 -5.68 -18.41 8.21
C GLN A 842 -4.54 -17.97 9.16
N LEU A 843 -4.86 -17.33 10.29
CA LEU A 843 -3.84 -16.78 11.19
C LEU A 843 -2.90 -17.84 11.77
N SER A 844 -3.46 -18.97 12.23
CA SER A 844 -2.65 -20.04 12.82
C SER A 844 -1.71 -20.72 11.82
N MET A 845 -2.13 -20.82 10.55
CA MET A 845 -1.29 -21.34 9.46
C MET A 845 -0.16 -20.38 9.15
N PHE A 846 -0.44 -19.08 9.14
CA PHE A 846 0.59 -18.06 9.00
C PHE A 846 1.63 -18.17 10.12
N GLU A 847 1.23 -18.29 11.38
CA GLU A 847 2.16 -18.45 12.51
C GLU A 847 3.03 -19.72 12.41
N SER A 848 2.51 -20.81 11.85
CA SER A 848 3.21 -22.10 11.75
C SER A 848 3.93 -22.35 10.42
N PHE A 849 3.97 -21.36 9.51
CA PHE A 849 4.51 -21.51 8.15
C PHE A 849 3.80 -22.63 7.36
N GLU A 850 2.50 -22.80 7.60
CA GLU A 850 1.62 -23.63 6.80
C GLU A 850 0.99 -22.79 5.68
N TYR A 851 0.78 -23.43 4.53
CA TYR A 851 0.22 -22.81 3.33
C TYR A 851 -0.93 -23.68 2.84
N LYS A 852 -1.97 -23.04 2.30
CA LYS A 852 -3.09 -23.73 1.65
C LYS A 852 -2.83 -23.81 0.16
N GLU A 853 -3.52 -24.72 -0.51
CA GLU A 853 -3.52 -24.80 -1.97
C GLU A 853 -4.17 -23.53 -2.54
N LEU A 854 -3.55 -22.95 -3.57
CA LEU A 854 -4.15 -21.88 -4.36
C LEU A 854 -4.96 -22.55 -5.48
N LEU A 855 -6.25 -22.75 -5.22
CA LEU A 855 -7.14 -23.50 -6.12
C LEU A 855 -7.27 -22.82 -7.48
N PHE A 856 -7.17 -23.59 -8.56
CA PHE A 856 -7.16 -23.03 -9.92
C PHE A 856 -8.05 -23.79 -10.91
N SER A 857 -7.96 -25.12 -10.97
CA SER A 857 -8.73 -25.93 -11.92
C SER A 857 -10.17 -26.13 -11.47
N ASP A 858 -11.07 -26.38 -12.42
CA ASP A 858 -12.50 -26.62 -12.14
C ASP A 858 -12.70 -27.80 -11.16
N ASP A 859 -11.92 -28.88 -11.30
CA ASP A 859 -12.01 -30.05 -10.43
C ASP A 859 -11.54 -29.77 -8.99
N GLU A 860 -10.50 -28.93 -8.82
CA GLU A 860 -10.02 -28.48 -7.51
C GLU A 860 -11.06 -27.60 -6.81
N VAL A 861 -11.58 -26.60 -7.53
CA VAL A 861 -12.60 -25.69 -7.01
C VAL A 861 -13.90 -26.43 -6.68
N ASP A 862 -14.39 -27.30 -7.56
CA ASP A 862 -15.60 -28.10 -7.31
C ASP A 862 -15.41 -29.08 -6.14
N GLY A 863 -14.19 -29.56 -5.93
CA GLY A 863 -13.85 -30.44 -4.81
C GLY A 863 -13.85 -29.73 -3.45
N ALA A 864 -13.51 -28.45 -3.41
CA ALA A 864 -13.42 -27.63 -2.20
C ALA A 864 -14.65 -26.74 -1.94
N ALA A 865 -15.51 -26.53 -2.94
CA ALA A 865 -16.64 -25.62 -2.84
C ALA A 865 -17.60 -25.96 -1.68
N GLN A 866 -17.73 -25.04 -0.74
CA GLN A 866 -18.66 -25.11 0.40
C GLN A 866 -20.00 -24.46 0.07
N SER A 867 -20.02 -23.51 -0.86
CA SER A 867 -21.25 -22.87 -1.34
C SER A 867 -21.14 -22.48 -2.81
N THR A 868 -22.30 -22.36 -3.46
CA THR A 868 -22.44 -21.93 -4.85
C THR A 868 -23.63 -20.98 -4.95
N GLN A 869 -23.40 -19.83 -5.57
CA GLN A 869 -24.41 -18.80 -5.83
C GLN A 869 -24.42 -18.49 -7.32
N GLU A 870 -25.60 -18.51 -7.93
CA GLU A 870 -25.80 -17.99 -9.29
C GLU A 870 -26.32 -16.55 -9.22
N LEU A 871 -25.68 -15.65 -9.94
CA LEU A 871 -26.20 -14.33 -10.28
C LEU A 871 -26.73 -14.38 -11.72
N THR A 872 -27.90 -13.79 -11.94
CA THR A 872 -28.44 -13.62 -13.29
C THR A 872 -28.73 -12.16 -13.57
N SER A 873 -28.73 -11.81 -14.86
CA SER A 873 -29.09 -10.47 -15.28
C SER A 873 -30.58 -10.23 -15.04
N GLN A 874 -30.93 -9.38 -14.07
CA GLN A 874 -32.31 -8.92 -13.95
C GLN A 874 -32.65 -8.01 -15.13
N THR A 875 -33.24 -8.56 -16.19
CA THR A 875 -34.13 -7.77 -17.04
C THR A 875 -35.34 -7.40 -16.19
N THR A 876 -35.54 -6.11 -15.94
CA THR A 876 -36.79 -5.61 -15.37
C THR A 876 -37.93 -5.97 -16.31
N ASP A 877 -38.67 -7.02 -15.97
CA ASP A 877 -39.99 -7.26 -16.56
C ASP A 877 -40.87 -6.05 -16.23
N ASP A 878 -41.24 -5.29 -17.27
CA ASP A 878 -42.32 -4.32 -17.20
C ASP A 878 -43.53 -4.97 -16.51
N ASN A 879 -43.92 -4.43 -15.36
CA ASN A 879 -45.21 -4.74 -14.74
C ASN A 879 -46.33 -4.21 -15.66
N ASP A 880 -46.71 -5.04 -16.62
CA ASP A 880 -48.00 -5.03 -17.29
C ASP A 880 -49.08 -5.43 -16.27
N ASP A 881 -49.45 -4.47 -15.43
CA ASP A 881 -50.63 -4.58 -14.57
C ASP A 881 -51.35 -3.22 -14.51
N SER A 882 -52.03 -2.87 -15.61
CA SER A 882 -53.19 -1.99 -15.50
C SER A 882 -54.32 -2.35 -16.49
N ASP A 883 -55.38 -2.85 -15.89
CA ASP A 883 -56.79 -2.67 -16.22
C ASP A 883 -57.35 -3.15 -17.57
N SER A 884 -58.07 -4.25 -17.43
CA SER A 884 -59.27 -4.57 -18.19
C SER A 884 -60.28 -3.40 -18.26
N ASN A 885 -60.37 -2.69 -19.39
CA ASN A 885 -61.67 -2.41 -20.05
C ASN A 885 -61.53 -1.62 -21.36
N GLN A 886 -62.46 -1.93 -22.27
CA GLN A 886 -62.89 -1.16 -23.45
C GLN A 886 -62.07 -1.33 -24.74
N THR A 887 -62.49 -2.34 -25.51
CA THR A 887 -62.74 -2.23 -26.95
C THR A 887 -63.44 -0.92 -27.30
N GLU A 888 -62.82 -0.07 -28.14
CA GLU A 888 -63.49 0.59 -29.27
C GLU A 888 -62.47 1.24 -30.24
N THR A 889 -62.48 0.72 -31.46
CA THR A 889 -62.30 1.40 -32.76
C THR A 889 -61.12 2.35 -33.00
N THR A 890 -60.21 1.89 -33.86
CA THR A 890 -59.36 2.67 -34.76
C THR A 890 -60.19 3.55 -35.71
N GLU A 891 -59.96 4.86 -35.69
CA GLU A 891 -60.09 5.73 -36.87
C GLU A 891 -58.80 6.55 -37.02
N ASP A 892 -58.15 6.34 -38.16
CA ASP A 892 -57.13 7.21 -38.73
C ASP A 892 -57.66 8.65 -38.81
N LEU A 893 -56.79 9.65 -38.57
CA LEU A 893 -56.71 10.86 -39.40
C LEU A 893 -55.42 11.65 -39.10
N ASP A 894 -54.60 11.69 -40.15
CA ASP A 894 -53.47 12.58 -40.42
C ASP A 894 -53.95 14.04 -40.63
N ASP A 895 -53.17 15.01 -40.14
CA ASP A 895 -52.91 16.37 -40.66
C ASP A 895 -52.44 17.31 -39.52
N GLY A 896 -51.33 18.02 -39.74
CA GLY A 896 -51.26 19.39 -39.25
C GLY A 896 -49.92 19.87 -38.70
N THR A 897 -48.99 20.20 -39.60
CA THR A 897 -47.81 21.04 -39.34
C THR A 897 -48.18 22.41 -38.73
N ALA A 898 -47.50 22.83 -37.65
CA ALA A 898 -47.19 24.26 -37.37
C ALA A 898 -46.22 24.46 -36.18
N THR A 899 -45.00 24.92 -36.46
CA THR A 899 -44.18 25.80 -35.59
C THR A 899 -44.37 27.26 -36.04
N PRO A 900 -43.85 28.31 -35.35
CA PRO A 900 -43.59 28.54 -33.91
C PRO A 900 -44.16 29.91 -33.45
N THR A 901 -44.27 30.20 -32.14
CA THR A 901 -44.13 31.58 -31.62
C THR A 901 -43.84 31.64 -30.11
N ASP A 902 -42.90 32.54 -29.79
CA ASP A 902 -42.43 33.03 -28.49
C ASP A 902 -43.49 33.37 -27.42
N GLY A 903 -43.05 33.25 -26.16
CA GLY A 903 -43.16 34.39 -25.23
C GLY A 903 -43.76 34.12 -23.85
N SER A 904 -42.94 34.36 -22.82
CA SER A 904 -43.28 34.77 -21.44
C SER A 904 -43.88 33.75 -20.46
N GLY A 905 -43.15 33.47 -19.37
CA GLY A 905 -43.73 33.09 -18.08
C GLY A 905 -44.44 34.29 -17.39
N PRO A 906 -44.79 34.24 -16.08
CA PRO A 906 -44.65 33.17 -15.09
C PRO A 906 -45.99 32.78 -14.41
N GLY A 907 -46.01 31.69 -13.62
CA GLY A 907 -47.22 31.31 -12.87
C GLY A 907 -47.05 30.14 -11.90
N PHE A 908 -46.37 30.38 -10.79
CA PHE A 908 -46.38 29.59 -9.55
C PHE A 908 -47.81 29.15 -9.16
N GLY A 909 -48.02 27.87 -8.88
CA GLY A 909 -49.38 27.40 -8.60
C GLY A 909 -49.59 26.01 -8.00
N ILE A 910 -48.60 25.30 -7.45
CA ILE A 910 -48.83 24.11 -6.61
C ILE A 910 -47.75 24.05 -5.51
N LEU A 911 -47.87 24.87 -4.46
CA LEU A 911 -47.01 24.80 -3.26
C LEU A 911 -47.68 25.47 -2.05
N ILE A 912 -48.93 25.09 -1.73
CA ILE A 912 -49.66 25.64 -0.56
C ILE A 912 -50.09 24.54 0.44
N GLY A 913 -49.80 23.26 0.17
CA GLY A 913 -50.11 22.16 1.10
C GLY A 913 -49.03 21.89 2.17
N ALA A 914 -47.76 21.85 1.76
CA ALA A 914 -46.66 21.37 2.63
C ALA A 914 -46.02 22.46 3.51
N ALA A 915 -46.04 23.73 3.08
CA ALA A 915 -45.43 24.84 3.82
C ALA A 915 -46.19 25.22 5.11
N ALA A 916 -47.49 24.89 5.21
CA ALA A 916 -48.30 25.20 6.39
C ALA A 916 -47.99 24.29 7.60
N VAL A 917 -47.50 23.06 7.35
CA VAL A 917 -47.15 22.09 8.39
C VAL A 917 -45.74 22.35 8.94
N LEU A 918 -44.76 22.62 8.05
CA LEU A 918 -43.39 23.01 8.43
C LEU A 918 -43.32 24.39 9.09
N GLY A 919 -44.10 25.37 8.60
CA GLY A 919 -44.18 26.70 9.23
C GLY A 919 -44.76 26.67 10.64
N SER A 920 -45.69 25.76 10.92
CA SER A 920 -46.26 25.59 12.27
C SER A 920 -45.29 24.90 13.23
N ALA A 921 -44.45 23.98 12.72
CA ALA A 921 -43.40 23.30 13.50
C ALA A 921 -42.22 24.23 13.84
N LEU A 922 -41.80 25.08 12.90
CA LEU A 922 -40.70 26.03 13.09
C LEU A 922 -41.10 27.22 14.00
N ILE A 923 -42.37 27.67 13.95
CA ILE A 923 -42.89 28.69 14.89
C ILE A 923 -43.04 28.12 16.31
N TRP A 924 -43.29 26.81 16.45
CA TRP A 924 -43.32 26.15 17.75
C TRP A 924 -41.92 25.94 18.34
N LEU A 925 -40.92 25.57 17.52
CA LEU A 925 -39.52 25.42 17.95
C LEU A 925 -38.89 26.77 18.32
N ARG A 926 -39.15 27.83 17.54
CA ARG A 926 -38.63 29.19 17.82
C ARG A 926 -39.19 29.82 19.11
N ASN A 927 -40.40 29.45 19.52
CA ASN A 927 -41.01 29.97 20.75
C ASN A 927 -40.62 29.18 22.02
N ARG A 928 -39.68 28.22 21.91
CA ARG A 928 -39.20 27.42 23.04
C ARG A 928 -37.89 27.94 23.65
N ASP A 929 -37.17 28.80 22.93
CA ASP A 929 -35.87 29.35 23.38
C ASP A 929 -35.96 30.73 24.06
N GLU A 930 -37.17 31.24 24.34
CA GLU A 930 -37.33 32.53 25.05
C GLU A 930 -37.96 32.44 26.45
N ASP A 931 -38.27 31.25 26.97
CA ASP A 931 -38.74 31.10 28.36
C ASP A 931 -38.27 29.75 28.95
N ASP A 932 -37.07 29.72 29.54
CA ASP A 932 -36.84 29.18 30.90
C ASP A 932 -35.35 29.24 31.29
N GLU A 933 -35.11 29.78 32.51
CA GLU A 933 -33.85 29.89 33.27
C GLU A 933 -33.19 28.54 33.61
#